data_AF-A0A7C3J415-F1
#
_entry.id   AF-A0A7C3J415-F1
#
_cell.length_a   1.000
_cell.length_b   1.000
_cell.length_c   1.000
_cell.angle_alpha   90.00
_cell.angle_beta   90.00
_cell.angle_gamma   90.00
#
_symmetry.space_group_name_H-M   'P 1'
#
loop_
_entity.id
_entity.type
_entity.pdbx_description
1 polymer ?
#
loop_
_entity_poly.entity_id
_entity_poly.type
_entity_poly.pdbx_seq_one_letter_code
_entity_poly.pdbx_strand_id
1 'polypeptide(L)'
;MAGILRMKQGDDIRAPRLRLERLEDRVLFNGAPVIVPFDAATPATWLDANLTSVTASLKGPGTGEVWLPSGGQGDAARIELTGTTAKSSLTIAPATKGASTTVLDIAITGSLGKLTAPATTLGGNLTVSGSVAKLALGNVADQHRISLGLDPLVKSLSLAFGSVTDATLTSLMGIKSLKVVEWLDTDAIADAITAPWIGSLSAMGLMGDPAHPGHFQAGMELDGSGNPKQTLGKVAIAGTFADAAWQVTGGMGKASVGRWGAGAVLAVGVDPGPDGRFFTADDAITHGVLNGLTVGAFDTAGTDFFGITAAKLGKLTLAGLRLATPDLPFAQGDFRVLWAPDALHKGVALPLWNETVDLAQLNASLANLKALGVNWVELNVFWFQDNIASTAIAPDFTRWSASDSSVRAAIDAVHAQGMRVMLKPLVDLRNDPTHWRGDIPGSAEWFTGVQGYGALLNHWAAIAEEKGVELLCVGTELVTASAQEAAWRAVIAGVRARYSGHLVYAANQGGTASAAQENIVWWDALDYIGLDAYYPLTTKTNPAVGELQAAWAARAAMIDAWLASLDPADRKPVLFTEVGYRSWDGANMDPATQAGKGDLNVDLQEQADCYTALLSTLWRQEPWLMGVYWWNWEVDPNPTWEAVNWYTPQGKPAQAVIGQYYA
;
A
#
# COMPACT_ATOMS: atom_id res chain seq x y z
N MET A 1 24.78 4.62 39.32
CA MET A 1 25.67 3.51 39.73
C MET A 1 25.05 2.20 39.26
N ALA A 2 25.87 1.40 38.56
CA ALA A 2 25.78 -0.05 38.29
C ALA A 2 24.59 -0.63 37.49
N GLY A 3 24.92 -1.31 36.38
CA GLY A 3 24.04 -2.06 35.46
C GLY A 3 23.71 -3.49 35.90
N ILE A 4 23.20 -4.35 35.00
CA ILE A 4 23.94 -5.44 34.32
C ILE A 4 23.19 -5.96 33.06
N LEU A 5 23.97 -6.19 31.99
CA LEU A 5 23.73 -6.91 30.72
C LEU A 5 23.65 -8.44 30.87
N ARG A 6 22.98 -9.14 29.92
CA ARG A 6 23.56 -10.32 29.22
C ARG A 6 23.01 -10.48 27.79
N MET A 7 23.89 -10.36 26.78
CA MET A 7 23.74 -10.95 25.44
C MET A 7 24.53 -12.27 25.38
N LYS A 8 24.05 -13.25 24.60
CA LYS A 8 24.85 -14.40 24.14
C LYS A 8 25.63 -14.02 22.88
N GLN A 9 26.78 -14.67 22.75
CA GLN A 9 27.99 -14.30 22.03
C GLN A 9 28.14 -15.08 20.71
N GLY A 10 28.66 -14.42 19.68
CA GLY A 10 29.36 -15.06 18.54
C GLY A 10 28.77 -14.80 17.16
N ASP A 11 28.95 -13.60 16.60
CA ASP A 11 29.96 -13.36 15.54
C ASP A 11 29.94 -11.88 15.10
N ASP A 12 31.16 -11.39 14.85
CA ASP A 12 31.69 -10.03 14.69
C ASP A 12 30.77 -8.92 14.13
N ILE A 13 30.08 -8.16 15.01
CA ILE A 13 29.55 -6.83 14.71
C ILE A 13 30.56 -5.79 15.22
N ARG A 14 31.42 -5.32 14.33
CA ARG A 14 32.15 -4.07 14.57
C ARG A 14 31.13 -2.93 14.62
N ALA A 15 31.04 -2.28 15.77
CA ALA A 15 30.25 -1.06 15.97
C ALA A 15 30.46 -0.06 14.82
N PRO A 16 29.43 0.73 14.43
CA PRO A 16 29.56 1.73 13.39
C PRO A 16 30.59 2.74 13.86
N ARG A 17 31.80 2.66 13.31
CA ARG A 17 32.67 3.84 13.27
C ARG A 17 31.85 4.87 12.51
N LEU A 18 31.55 5.98 13.18
CA LEU A 18 31.37 7.26 12.52
C LEU A 18 32.58 7.46 11.59
N ARG A 19 32.47 6.95 10.35
CA ARG A 19 33.17 7.54 9.23
C ARG A 19 32.49 8.89 9.10
N LEU A 20 33.21 9.93 9.53
CA LEU A 20 33.27 11.11 8.69
C LEU A 20 33.62 10.58 7.30
N GLU A 21 32.60 10.35 6.49
CA GLU A 21 32.77 10.26 5.06
C GLU A 21 33.49 11.55 4.71
N ARG A 22 34.76 11.38 4.30
CA ARG A 22 35.41 12.41 3.52
C ARG A 22 34.40 12.73 2.43
N LEU A 23 34.02 13.99 2.32
CA LEU A 23 33.65 14.58 1.04
C LEU A 23 34.53 13.89 0.01
N GLU A 24 33.92 13.00 -0.78
CA GLU A 24 34.60 12.31 -1.86
C GLU A 24 35.31 13.37 -2.69
N ASP A 25 36.48 13.02 -3.19
CA ASP A 25 37.41 13.90 -3.87
C ASP A 25 36.73 14.66 -5.01
N ARG A 26 35.99 15.74 -4.70
CA ARG A 26 35.95 16.93 -5.52
C ARG A 26 37.42 17.21 -5.73
N VAL A 27 37.89 17.02 -6.95
CA VAL A 27 39.22 17.42 -7.37
C VAL A 27 39.42 18.83 -6.82
N LEU A 28 40.10 18.93 -5.68
CA LEU A 28 40.58 20.18 -5.16
C LEU A 28 41.65 20.53 -6.17
N PHE A 29 41.26 21.29 -7.19
CA PHE A 29 42.14 21.68 -8.27
C PHE A 29 43.36 22.32 -7.62
N ASN A 30 44.49 21.62 -7.65
CA ASN A 30 45.79 22.21 -7.35
C ASN A 30 46.19 23.06 -8.58
N GLY A 31 45.45 24.14 -8.83
CA GLY A 31 45.63 25.04 -9.96
C GLY A 31 44.30 25.65 -10.47
N ALA A 32 44.36 26.81 -11.13
CA ALA A 32 43.17 27.40 -11.75
C ALA A 32 42.70 26.53 -12.95
N PRO A 33 41.39 26.34 -13.16
CA PRO A 33 40.87 25.63 -14.33
C PRO A 33 41.21 26.39 -15.63
N VAL A 34 41.37 25.65 -16.72
CA VAL A 34 41.53 26.24 -18.06
C VAL A 34 40.16 26.35 -18.70
N ILE A 35 39.77 27.57 -19.08
CA ILE A 35 38.47 27.85 -19.69
C ILE A 35 38.65 28.05 -21.19
N VAL A 36 37.94 27.27 -21.99
CA VAL A 36 37.93 27.39 -23.46
C VAL A 36 36.56 27.93 -23.90
N PRO A 37 36.46 29.21 -24.28
CA PRO A 37 35.20 29.78 -24.75
C PRO A 37 34.87 29.29 -26.15
N PHE A 38 33.57 29.20 -26.46
CA PHE A 38 33.06 28.87 -27.79
C PHE A 38 31.73 29.57 -28.07
N ASP A 39 31.40 29.72 -29.34
CA ASP A 39 30.15 30.32 -29.80
C ASP A 39 29.72 29.70 -31.15
N ALA A 40 28.80 30.36 -31.85
CA ALA A 40 28.30 29.89 -33.14
C ALA A 40 29.34 29.92 -34.28
N ALA A 41 30.40 30.73 -34.15
CA ALA A 41 31.44 30.88 -35.15
C ALA A 41 32.70 30.07 -34.81
N THR A 42 33.01 29.94 -33.52
CA THR A 42 34.25 29.35 -33.01
C THR A 42 33.94 28.19 -32.08
N PRO A 43 34.17 26.92 -32.47
CA PRO A 43 34.00 25.77 -31.58
C PRO A 43 35.14 25.69 -30.55
N ALA A 44 34.85 25.05 -29.40
CA ALA A 44 35.89 24.68 -28.43
C ALA A 44 36.43 23.29 -28.76
N THR A 45 37.76 23.13 -28.69
CA THR A 45 38.43 21.85 -28.87
C THR A 45 39.42 21.62 -27.73
N TRP A 46 39.44 20.42 -27.16
CA TRP A 46 40.38 20.01 -26.12
C TRP A 46 40.80 18.55 -26.29
N LEU A 47 41.76 18.10 -25.47
CA LEU A 47 42.13 16.69 -25.32
C LEU A 47 41.52 16.15 -24.04
N ASP A 48 40.75 15.07 -24.12
CA ASP A 48 40.16 14.41 -22.96
C ASP A 48 41.18 13.58 -22.16
N ALA A 49 40.73 12.89 -21.10
CA ALA A 49 41.62 12.08 -20.26
C ALA A 49 42.33 10.95 -21.03
N ASN A 50 41.75 10.51 -22.15
CA ASN A 50 42.32 9.48 -23.04
C ASN A 50 43.16 10.08 -24.18
N LEU A 51 43.47 11.37 -24.12
CA LEU A 51 44.16 12.14 -25.16
C LEU A 51 43.41 12.12 -26.51
N THR A 52 42.10 11.89 -26.49
CA THR A 52 41.25 12.01 -27.67
C THR A 52 40.84 13.47 -27.83
N SER A 53 40.98 14.00 -29.04
CA SER A 53 40.49 15.35 -29.34
C SER A 53 38.96 15.36 -29.31
N VAL A 54 38.37 16.27 -28.54
CA VAL A 54 36.93 16.46 -28.42
C VAL A 54 36.57 17.87 -28.85
N THR A 55 35.45 18.02 -29.54
CA THR A 55 34.94 19.32 -29.99
C THR A 55 33.54 19.57 -29.45
N ALA A 56 33.34 20.74 -28.84
CA ALA A 56 32.03 21.31 -28.53
C ALA A 56 31.70 22.41 -29.56
N SER A 57 30.57 22.26 -30.26
CA SER A 57 30.09 23.21 -31.27
C SER A 57 28.70 23.71 -30.91
N LEU A 58 28.55 25.03 -30.88
CA LEU A 58 27.25 25.69 -30.74
C LEU A 58 26.75 26.16 -32.12
N LYS A 59 25.45 26.05 -32.36
CA LYS A 59 24.77 26.71 -33.48
C LYS A 59 23.60 27.52 -32.94
N GLY A 60 23.29 28.65 -33.56
CA GLY A 60 22.23 29.55 -33.12
C GLY A 60 22.67 30.49 -32.00
N PRO A 61 21.73 31.19 -31.33
CA PRO A 61 22.05 32.16 -30.28
C PRO A 61 22.78 31.55 -29.07
N GLY A 62 23.61 32.35 -28.42
CA GLY A 62 24.28 31.99 -27.16
C GLY A 62 25.79 31.83 -27.29
N THR A 63 26.42 31.63 -26.13
CA THR A 63 27.86 31.40 -25.96
C THR A 63 28.07 30.26 -24.99
N GLY A 64 29.25 29.66 -25.01
CA GLY A 64 29.61 28.56 -24.14
C GLY A 64 31.03 28.61 -23.64
N GLU A 65 31.29 27.90 -22.56
CA GLU A 65 32.60 27.73 -21.94
C GLU A 65 32.81 26.26 -21.58
N VAL A 66 33.97 25.70 -21.96
CA VAL A 66 34.42 24.39 -21.50
C VAL A 66 35.46 24.60 -20.41
N TRP A 67 35.21 24.04 -19.23
CA TRP A 67 36.07 24.11 -18.06
C TRP A 67 36.87 22.82 -17.95
N LEU A 68 38.18 22.94 -18.11
CA LEU A 68 39.12 21.81 -18.09
C LEU A 68 39.92 21.79 -16.79
N PRO A 69 40.43 20.60 -16.38
CA PRO A 69 41.34 20.47 -15.25
C PRO A 69 42.59 21.35 -15.39
N SER A 70 43.28 21.56 -14.26
CA SER A 70 44.57 22.24 -14.22
C SER A 70 45.56 21.55 -15.17
N GLY A 71 46.00 22.28 -16.21
CA GLY A 71 46.84 21.73 -17.29
C GLY A 71 46.18 21.71 -18.68
N GLY A 72 44.86 21.95 -18.77
CA GLY A 72 44.15 22.11 -20.04
C GLY A 72 43.97 20.81 -20.84
N GLN A 73 44.20 19.65 -20.20
CA GLN A 73 43.96 18.33 -20.74
C GLN A 73 43.23 17.49 -19.69
N GLY A 74 42.32 16.62 -20.12
CA GLY A 74 41.45 15.83 -19.25
C GLY A 74 39.98 15.99 -19.60
N ASP A 75 39.13 15.18 -18.96
CA ASP A 75 37.68 15.23 -19.13
C ASP A 75 37.15 16.61 -18.73
N ALA A 76 36.15 17.11 -19.45
CA ALA A 76 35.62 18.43 -19.17
C ALA A 76 34.89 18.42 -17.82
N ALA A 77 35.38 19.19 -16.87
CA ALA A 77 34.77 19.31 -15.56
C ALA A 77 33.39 20.00 -15.64
N ARG A 78 33.24 20.93 -16.58
CA ARG A 78 31.95 21.59 -16.82
C ARG A 78 31.85 22.13 -18.24
N ILE A 79 30.67 22.04 -18.85
CA ILE A 79 30.30 22.81 -20.04
C ILE A 79 29.16 23.74 -19.64
N GLU A 80 29.38 25.05 -19.75
CA GLU A 80 28.37 26.05 -19.43
C GLU A 80 27.92 26.77 -20.69
N LEU A 81 26.61 26.93 -20.88
CA LEU A 81 26.02 27.71 -21.97
C LEU A 81 25.16 28.85 -21.41
N THR A 82 25.26 30.02 -22.01
CA THR A 82 24.45 31.20 -21.67
C THR A 82 23.86 31.86 -22.91
N GLY A 83 22.73 32.54 -22.76
CA GLY A 83 22.06 33.25 -23.86
C GLY A 83 21.50 32.34 -24.96
N THR A 84 21.28 31.06 -24.66
CA THR A 84 20.76 30.08 -25.60
C THR A 84 19.23 30.10 -25.66
N THR A 85 18.66 29.67 -26.79
CA THR A 85 17.21 29.64 -27.03
C THR A 85 16.79 28.31 -27.68
N ALA A 86 15.50 28.05 -27.84
CA ALA A 86 15.02 26.87 -28.58
C ALA A 86 15.54 26.76 -30.04
N LYS A 87 16.20 27.80 -30.59
CA LYS A 87 16.88 27.77 -31.90
C LYS A 87 18.36 27.34 -31.80
N SER A 88 18.90 27.25 -30.60
CA SER A 88 20.29 26.90 -30.32
C SER A 88 20.50 25.39 -30.36
N SER A 89 21.68 24.93 -30.74
CA SER A 89 22.02 23.50 -30.76
C SER A 89 23.46 23.27 -30.33
N LEU A 90 23.66 22.45 -29.30
CA LEU A 90 24.97 22.00 -28.83
C LEU A 90 25.29 20.61 -29.42
N THR A 91 26.50 20.44 -29.93
CA THR A 91 27.06 19.13 -30.28
C THR A 91 28.40 18.93 -29.58
N ILE A 92 28.58 17.80 -28.91
CA ILE A 92 29.85 17.39 -28.33
C ILE A 92 30.24 16.08 -29.00
N ALA A 93 31.43 16.04 -29.60
CA ALA A 93 31.88 14.89 -30.35
C ALA A 93 33.40 14.68 -30.22
N PRO A 94 33.85 13.47 -29.86
CA PRO A 94 35.21 13.04 -30.10
C PRO A 94 35.53 13.06 -31.60
N ALA A 95 36.74 13.47 -31.96
CA ALA A 95 37.22 13.53 -33.35
C ALA A 95 37.40 12.13 -33.97
N THR A 96 37.73 11.13 -33.12
CA THR A 96 37.93 9.75 -33.55
C THR A 96 36.60 9.00 -33.55
N LYS A 97 36.22 8.44 -34.69
CA LYS A 97 35.01 7.61 -34.81
C LYS A 97 35.11 6.40 -33.88
N GLY A 98 34.10 6.22 -33.02
CA GLY A 98 34.04 5.11 -32.06
C GLY A 98 34.75 5.39 -30.74
N ALA A 99 35.46 6.51 -30.60
CA ALA A 99 35.93 6.96 -29.30
C ALA A 99 34.78 7.52 -28.47
N SER A 100 34.89 7.40 -27.15
CA SER A 100 34.02 8.03 -26.16
C SER A 100 34.79 9.08 -25.37
N THR A 101 34.06 10.00 -24.76
CA THR A 101 34.62 11.01 -23.85
C THR A 101 33.71 11.21 -22.64
N THR A 102 34.21 11.82 -21.57
CA THR A 102 33.43 12.15 -20.39
C THR A 102 33.32 13.65 -20.21
N VAL A 103 32.12 14.11 -19.84
CA VAL A 103 31.87 15.46 -19.34
C VAL A 103 31.20 15.30 -17.99
N LEU A 104 31.71 15.98 -16.96
CA LEU A 104 31.11 15.90 -15.63
C LEU A 104 29.82 16.72 -15.62
N ASP A 105 29.89 18.05 -15.50
CA ASP A 105 28.68 18.88 -15.45
C ASP A 105 28.35 19.54 -16.80
N ILE A 106 27.06 19.64 -17.13
CA ILE A 106 26.55 20.48 -18.22
C ILE A 106 25.50 21.43 -17.66
N ALA A 107 25.74 22.74 -17.74
CA ALA A 107 24.85 23.76 -17.23
C ALA A 107 24.40 24.70 -18.36
N ILE A 108 23.09 24.84 -18.55
CA ILE A 108 22.51 25.63 -19.64
C ILE A 108 21.56 26.68 -19.06
N THR A 109 21.97 27.94 -19.16
CA THR A 109 21.16 29.12 -18.87
C THR A 109 20.45 29.57 -20.15
N GLY A 110 19.24 29.05 -20.36
CA GLY A 110 18.47 29.18 -21.60
C GLY A 110 17.85 27.86 -22.03
N SER A 111 17.43 27.81 -23.29
CA SER A 111 16.86 26.61 -23.93
C SER A 111 17.74 26.12 -25.07
N LEU A 112 17.56 24.86 -25.49
CA LEU A 112 18.15 24.30 -26.70
C LEU A 112 17.08 23.63 -27.57
N GLY A 113 17.20 23.80 -28.88
CA GLY A 113 16.51 22.93 -29.83
C GLY A 113 17.11 21.52 -29.87
N LYS A 114 18.42 21.39 -29.58
CA LYS A 114 19.11 20.10 -29.54
C LYS A 114 20.37 20.12 -28.68
N LEU A 115 20.62 19.07 -27.92
CA LEU A 115 21.92 18.68 -27.41
C LEU A 115 22.26 17.29 -27.97
N THR A 116 23.38 17.15 -28.68
CA THR A 116 23.82 15.89 -29.30
C THR A 116 25.22 15.52 -28.85
N ALA A 117 25.32 14.46 -28.05
CA ALA A 117 26.58 13.94 -27.54
C ALA A 117 26.51 12.42 -27.33
N PRO A 118 26.15 11.62 -28.36
CA PRO A 118 25.92 10.17 -28.21
C PRO A 118 27.18 9.37 -27.85
N ALA A 119 28.37 9.96 -27.99
CA ALA A 119 29.65 9.39 -27.62
C ALA A 119 30.20 10.01 -26.32
N THR A 120 29.37 10.72 -25.57
CA THR A 120 29.76 11.40 -24.34
C THR A 120 29.05 10.77 -23.15
N THR A 121 29.84 10.27 -22.21
CA THR A 121 29.38 9.89 -20.88
C THR A 121 29.19 11.16 -20.04
N LEU A 122 28.01 11.30 -19.45
CA LEU A 122 27.75 12.31 -18.43
C LEU A 122 28.14 11.71 -17.07
N GLY A 123 29.18 12.27 -16.46
CA GLY A 123 29.69 11.88 -15.12
C GLY A 123 29.44 12.97 -14.07
N GLY A 124 28.33 13.70 -14.21
CA GLY A 124 27.92 14.78 -13.34
C GLY A 124 26.50 15.25 -13.68
N ASN A 125 26.13 16.46 -13.24
CA ASN A 125 24.75 16.94 -13.39
C ASN A 125 24.53 17.60 -14.75
N LEU A 126 23.35 17.38 -15.33
CA LEU A 126 22.84 18.18 -16.45
C LEU A 126 21.70 19.07 -15.97
N THR A 127 21.89 20.39 -16.01
CA THR A 127 20.86 21.37 -15.68
C THR A 127 20.53 22.25 -16.88
N VAL A 128 19.26 22.31 -17.26
CA VAL A 128 18.73 23.21 -18.28
C VAL A 128 17.64 24.06 -17.64
N SER A 129 17.91 25.36 -17.47
CA SER A 129 16.95 26.30 -16.85
C SER A 129 15.69 26.52 -17.70
N GLY A 130 15.84 26.56 -19.03
CA GLY A 130 14.75 26.48 -20.00
C GLY A 130 14.46 25.03 -20.36
N SER A 131 14.35 24.72 -21.66
CA SER A 131 14.02 23.36 -22.13
C SER A 131 14.97 22.85 -23.22
N VAL A 132 14.99 21.53 -23.45
CA VAL A 132 15.73 20.89 -24.54
C VAL A 132 14.81 20.03 -25.41
N ALA A 133 14.50 20.47 -26.62
CA ALA A 133 13.55 19.72 -27.46
C ALA A 133 14.05 18.31 -27.85
N LYS A 134 15.37 18.15 -28.01
CA LYS A 134 16.03 16.87 -28.30
C LYS A 134 17.33 16.74 -27.52
N LEU A 135 17.41 15.80 -26.60
CA LEU A 135 18.61 15.49 -25.82
C LEU A 135 19.09 14.09 -26.19
N ALA A 136 20.32 13.96 -26.67
CA ALA A 136 20.95 12.69 -26.94
C ALA A 136 22.32 12.66 -26.25
N LEU A 137 22.53 11.77 -25.28
CA LEU A 137 23.81 11.52 -24.64
C LEU A 137 24.23 10.06 -24.87
N GLY A 138 25.51 9.77 -24.63
CA GLY A 138 26.00 8.41 -24.42
C GLY A 138 25.52 7.92 -23.05
N ASN A 139 26.43 7.38 -22.25
CA ASN A 139 26.07 6.87 -20.92
C ASN A 139 25.80 8.03 -19.94
N VAL A 140 25.01 7.74 -18.91
CA VAL A 140 24.90 8.58 -17.71
C VAL A 140 25.40 7.67 -16.59
N ALA A 141 26.55 8.03 -16.01
CA ALA A 141 27.26 7.19 -15.05
C ALA A 141 27.16 7.78 -13.65
N ASP A 142 27.10 6.92 -12.63
CA ASP A 142 27.10 7.27 -11.20
C ASP A 142 25.96 8.22 -10.76
N GLN A 143 25.97 8.59 -9.47
CA GLN A 143 24.83 9.23 -8.83
C GLN A 143 24.62 10.71 -9.21
N HIS A 144 23.80 10.99 -10.23
CA HIS A 144 23.63 12.36 -10.77
C HIS A 144 22.21 12.76 -11.15
N ARG A 145 21.99 14.08 -11.28
CA ARG A 145 20.70 14.66 -11.61
C ARG A 145 20.67 15.25 -13.02
N ILE A 146 19.60 14.95 -13.73
CA ILE A 146 19.20 15.60 -14.98
C ILE A 146 17.96 16.44 -14.68
N SER A 147 18.09 17.76 -14.75
CA SER A 147 17.01 18.72 -14.48
C SER A 147 16.68 19.53 -15.72
N LEU A 148 15.45 19.38 -16.24
CA LEU A 148 14.96 20.05 -17.43
C LEU A 148 13.80 20.99 -17.07
N GLY A 149 14.01 22.28 -17.22
CA GLY A 149 13.01 23.32 -16.97
C GLY A 149 11.92 23.41 -18.04
N LEU A 150 11.24 24.55 -18.04
CA LEU A 150 10.08 24.84 -18.89
C LEU A 150 10.45 25.86 -19.98
N ASP A 151 10.03 25.60 -21.22
CA ASP A 151 9.98 26.61 -22.27
C ASP A 151 8.66 26.47 -23.03
N PRO A 152 7.74 27.46 -22.96
CA PRO A 152 6.45 27.42 -23.65
C PRO A 152 6.54 27.28 -25.18
N LEU A 153 7.69 27.59 -25.79
CA LEU A 153 7.90 27.45 -27.23
C LEU A 153 8.32 26.03 -27.63
N VAL A 154 8.81 25.24 -26.68
CA VAL A 154 9.11 23.82 -26.89
C VAL A 154 7.82 23.03 -26.69
N LYS A 155 7.44 22.21 -27.67
CA LYS A 155 6.18 21.44 -27.61
C LYS A 155 6.30 20.14 -26.83
N SER A 156 7.47 19.52 -26.85
CA SER A 156 7.72 18.23 -26.21
C SER A 156 9.21 17.89 -26.22
N LEU A 157 9.65 17.06 -25.26
CA LEU A 157 11.04 16.58 -25.18
C LEU A 157 11.21 15.23 -25.88
N SER A 158 12.39 14.98 -26.44
CA SER A 158 12.81 13.63 -26.87
C SER A 158 14.20 13.35 -26.33
N LEU A 159 14.27 12.38 -25.42
CA LEU A 159 15.47 12.01 -24.68
C LEU A 159 15.98 10.66 -25.18
N ALA A 160 17.28 10.58 -25.41
CA ALA A 160 17.98 9.38 -25.80
C ALA A 160 19.29 9.26 -25.01
N PHE A 161 19.44 8.19 -24.25
CA PHE A 161 20.64 7.88 -23.48
C PHE A 161 21.17 6.51 -23.87
N GLY A 162 22.46 6.28 -23.62
CA GLY A 162 23.09 4.98 -23.56
C GLY A 162 22.61 4.21 -22.32
N SER A 163 23.54 3.56 -21.61
CA SER A 163 23.24 3.00 -20.30
C SER A 163 23.17 4.13 -19.27
N VAL A 164 22.19 4.06 -18.38
CA VAL A 164 22.00 4.97 -17.26
C VAL A 164 22.20 4.19 -15.97
N THR A 165 23.00 4.72 -15.05
CA THR A 165 23.21 4.17 -13.71
C THR A 165 23.02 5.25 -12.65
N ASP A 166 22.29 4.95 -11.59
CA ASP A 166 22.13 5.78 -10.37
C ASP A 166 21.65 7.23 -10.63
N ALA A 167 20.78 7.44 -11.62
CA ALA A 167 20.37 8.78 -12.04
C ALA A 167 18.95 9.17 -11.60
N THR A 168 18.78 10.46 -11.31
CA THR A 168 17.46 11.09 -11.18
C THR A 168 17.17 12.03 -12.36
N LEU A 169 16.01 11.89 -12.99
CA LEU A 169 15.54 12.76 -14.08
C LEU A 169 14.29 13.53 -13.65
N THR A 170 14.39 14.85 -13.56
CA THR A 170 13.25 15.75 -13.35
C THR A 170 12.99 16.58 -14.60
N SER A 171 11.75 16.57 -15.08
CA SER A 171 11.31 17.42 -16.17
C SER A 171 10.04 18.19 -15.84
N LEU A 172 10.05 19.50 -16.06
CA LEU A 172 8.84 20.35 -15.99
C LEU A 172 7.97 20.28 -17.25
N MET A 173 8.32 19.41 -18.20
CA MET A 173 7.64 19.28 -19.49
C MET A 173 7.35 17.83 -19.83
N GLY A 174 6.28 17.60 -20.58
CA GLY A 174 5.98 16.29 -21.13
C GLY A 174 7.09 15.74 -22.05
N ILE A 175 7.46 14.49 -21.82
CA ILE A 175 8.48 13.77 -22.58
C ILE A 175 7.79 12.96 -23.67
N LYS A 176 7.94 13.36 -24.93
CA LYS A 176 7.37 12.60 -26.05
C LYS A 176 7.97 11.21 -26.20
N SER A 177 9.28 11.09 -25.99
CA SER A 177 10.00 9.82 -26.10
C SER A 177 11.18 9.82 -25.15
N LEU A 178 11.26 8.81 -24.28
CA LEU A 178 12.43 8.45 -23.49
C LEU A 178 12.98 7.12 -24.01
N LYS A 179 14.21 7.15 -24.53
CA LYS A 179 14.93 5.98 -25.01
C LYS A 179 16.20 5.82 -24.22
N VAL A 180 16.40 4.64 -23.66
CA VAL A 180 17.65 4.25 -23.00
C VAL A 180 18.10 2.90 -23.57
N VAL A 181 19.39 2.60 -23.48
CA VAL A 181 19.84 1.22 -23.67
C VAL A 181 19.27 0.39 -22.52
N GLU A 182 19.54 0.83 -21.29
CA GLU A 182 19.04 0.31 -20.03
C GLU A 182 19.17 1.37 -18.93
N TRP A 183 18.51 1.13 -17.81
CA TRP A 183 18.59 1.95 -16.59
C TRP A 183 18.77 1.01 -15.40
N LEU A 184 19.90 1.13 -14.71
CA LEU A 184 20.28 0.30 -13.59
C LEU A 184 20.36 1.12 -12.30
N ASP A 185 19.73 0.62 -11.25
CA ASP A 185 19.86 1.15 -9.90
C ASP A 185 20.82 0.23 -9.16
N THR A 186 22.01 0.74 -8.82
CA THR A 186 23.14 -0.06 -8.32
C THR A 186 23.51 0.27 -6.89
N ASP A 187 22.81 1.21 -6.26
CA ASP A 187 23.02 1.61 -4.88
C ASP A 187 21.73 1.54 -4.03
N ALA A 188 21.70 2.20 -2.87
CA ALA A 188 20.54 2.18 -1.97
C ALA A 188 19.63 3.41 -2.13
N ILE A 189 20.00 4.33 -3.01
CA ILE A 189 19.32 5.60 -3.26
C ILE A 189 18.52 5.44 -4.54
N ALA A 190 17.24 5.15 -4.37
CA ALA A 190 16.34 4.85 -5.47
C ALA A 190 16.42 5.87 -6.62
N ASP A 191 16.60 5.33 -7.82
CA ASP A 191 16.51 6.11 -9.05
C ASP A 191 15.08 6.59 -9.30
N ALA A 192 14.94 7.81 -9.82
CA ALA A 192 13.63 8.45 -9.96
C ALA A 192 13.49 9.26 -11.26
N ILE A 193 12.33 9.13 -11.89
CA ILE A 193 11.91 9.95 -13.03
C ILE A 193 10.63 10.71 -12.67
N THR A 194 10.67 12.04 -12.65
CA THR A 194 9.48 12.89 -12.44
C THR A 194 9.20 13.71 -13.70
N ALA A 195 8.00 13.59 -14.26
CA ALA A 195 7.58 14.38 -15.42
C ALA A 195 6.05 14.47 -15.55
N PRO A 196 5.50 15.47 -16.25
CA PRO A 196 4.06 15.52 -16.52
C PRO A 196 3.47 14.27 -17.17
N TRP A 197 4.15 13.76 -18.20
CA TRP A 197 3.77 12.56 -18.93
C TRP A 197 4.92 12.06 -19.80
N ILE A 198 4.89 10.77 -20.13
CA ILE A 198 5.81 10.15 -21.08
C ILE A 198 5.01 9.49 -22.20
N GLY A 199 5.19 9.97 -23.44
CA GLY A 199 4.49 9.44 -24.61
C GLY A 199 4.98 8.04 -25.04
N SER A 200 6.27 7.79 -24.92
CA SER A 200 6.83 6.44 -25.09
C SER A 200 8.11 6.24 -24.32
N LEU A 201 8.23 5.10 -23.63
CA LEU A 201 9.42 4.63 -22.94
C LEU A 201 9.96 3.36 -23.62
N SER A 202 11.26 3.32 -23.86
CA SER A 202 11.93 2.21 -24.53
C SER A 202 13.28 1.93 -23.88
N ALA A 203 13.44 0.73 -23.32
CA ALA A 203 14.71 0.16 -22.84
C ALA A 203 14.91 -1.18 -23.56
N MET A 204 15.61 -1.17 -24.70
CA MET A 204 15.65 -2.31 -25.63
C MET A 204 16.99 -3.04 -25.63
N GLY A 205 17.94 -2.58 -24.81
CA GLY A 205 19.29 -3.11 -24.81
C GLY A 205 20.05 -2.82 -26.10
N LEU A 206 21.21 -3.44 -26.21
CA LEU A 206 22.02 -3.46 -27.42
C LEU A 206 21.80 -4.77 -28.17
N MET A 207 21.50 -4.67 -29.47
CA MET A 207 21.20 -5.85 -30.28
C MET A 207 22.38 -6.81 -30.34
N GLY A 208 22.18 -8.04 -29.87
CA GLY A 208 23.21 -9.09 -29.85
C GLY A 208 24.19 -8.99 -28.68
N ASP A 209 23.98 -8.07 -27.74
CA ASP A 209 24.82 -7.91 -26.56
C ASP A 209 24.07 -8.36 -25.30
N PRO A 210 24.47 -9.50 -24.69
CA PRO A 210 23.82 -10.01 -23.49
C PRO A 210 24.15 -9.19 -22.23
N ALA A 211 25.19 -8.37 -22.24
CA ALA A 211 25.55 -7.54 -21.09
C ALA A 211 24.61 -6.34 -20.91
N HIS A 212 23.94 -5.92 -21.99
CA HIS A 212 23.02 -4.80 -22.00
C HIS A 212 21.65 -5.25 -22.54
N PRO A 213 20.90 -6.09 -21.82
CA PRO A 213 19.65 -6.68 -22.33
C PRO A 213 18.47 -5.70 -22.29
N GLY A 214 18.66 -4.49 -21.74
CA GLY A 214 17.62 -3.49 -21.62
C GLY A 214 16.85 -3.56 -20.31
N HIS A 215 17.58 -3.67 -19.20
CA HIS A 215 17.01 -3.56 -17.85
C HIS A 215 16.43 -2.17 -17.58
N PHE A 216 15.48 -2.09 -16.67
CA PHE A 216 14.93 -0.81 -16.22
C PHE A 216 14.57 -0.88 -14.73
N GLN A 217 15.32 -0.16 -13.91
CA GLN A 217 15.21 -0.16 -12.45
C GLN A 217 14.89 1.21 -11.84
N ALA A 218 14.62 2.24 -12.67
CA ALA A 218 14.21 3.54 -12.17
C ALA A 218 12.74 3.55 -11.73
N GLY A 219 12.48 4.09 -10.54
CA GLY A 219 11.17 4.55 -10.12
C GLY A 219 10.66 5.71 -10.98
N MET A 220 9.35 5.92 -11.01
CA MET A 220 8.76 6.94 -11.87
C MET A 220 7.50 7.55 -11.26
N GLU A 221 7.34 8.86 -11.42
CA GLU A 221 6.15 9.61 -11.03
C GLU A 221 5.69 10.52 -12.17
N LEU A 222 4.44 10.32 -12.61
CA LEU A 222 3.81 11.10 -13.66
C LEU A 222 2.48 11.69 -13.19
N ASP A 223 2.37 13.02 -13.20
CA ASP A 223 1.23 13.77 -12.67
C ASP A 223 0.06 13.96 -13.66
N GLY A 224 0.25 13.65 -14.94
CA GLY A 224 -0.76 13.79 -15.99
C GLY A 224 -1.06 15.23 -16.43
N SER A 225 -0.33 16.22 -15.93
CA SER A 225 -0.52 17.62 -16.28
C SER A 225 -0.26 17.89 -17.78
N GLY A 226 -0.96 18.85 -18.36
CA GLY A 226 -0.96 19.06 -19.82
C GLY A 226 -1.91 18.15 -20.61
N ASN A 227 -2.74 17.36 -19.90
CA ASN A 227 -3.87 16.58 -20.43
C ASN A 227 -3.54 15.70 -21.64
N PRO A 228 -2.55 14.78 -21.52
CA PRO A 228 -2.25 13.85 -22.59
C PRO A 228 -3.39 12.84 -22.74
N LYS A 229 -3.51 12.23 -23.93
CA LYS A 229 -4.43 11.08 -24.13
C LYS A 229 -4.14 9.94 -23.13
N GLN A 230 -2.86 9.75 -22.80
CA GLN A 230 -2.35 8.80 -21.82
C GLN A 230 -1.15 9.44 -21.14
N THR A 231 -1.12 9.42 -19.82
CA THR A 231 -0.01 9.96 -19.02
C THR A 231 1.26 9.15 -19.23
N LEU A 232 1.12 7.83 -19.38
CA LEU A 232 2.17 6.96 -19.88
C LEU A 232 1.68 6.27 -21.15
N GLY A 233 2.23 6.60 -22.30
CA GLY A 233 1.81 6.04 -23.58
C GLY A 233 2.28 4.60 -23.79
N LYS A 234 3.26 4.39 -24.67
CA LYS A 234 3.77 3.05 -24.98
C LYS A 234 5.02 2.71 -24.18
N VAL A 235 5.07 1.52 -23.59
CA VAL A 235 6.26 1.02 -22.88
C VAL A 235 6.79 -0.25 -23.55
N ALA A 236 8.10 -0.31 -23.75
CA ALA A 236 8.82 -1.50 -24.20
C ALA A 236 10.13 -1.65 -23.42
N ILE A 237 10.22 -2.68 -22.58
CA ILE A 237 11.41 -3.08 -21.82
C ILE A 237 11.78 -4.48 -22.30
N ALA A 238 12.96 -4.64 -22.88
CA ALA A 238 13.43 -5.92 -23.40
C ALA A 238 14.01 -6.82 -22.29
N GLY A 239 14.65 -6.22 -21.29
CA GLY A 239 15.23 -6.91 -20.14
C GLY A 239 14.25 -7.04 -18.98
N THR A 240 14.80 -6.96 -17.77
CA THR A 240 14.05 -7.03 -16.51
C THR A 240 13.55 -5.65 -16.07
N PHE A 241 12.28 -5.57 -15.69
CA PHE A 241 11.71 -4.51 -14.86
C PHE A 241 11.72 -4.98 -13.40
N ALA A 242 12.55 -4.40 -12.54
CA ALA A 242 12.78 -4.82 -11.15
C ALA A 242 13.06 -3.59 -10.28
N ASP A 243 12.87 -3.72 -8.97
CA ASP A 243 13.26 -2.74 -7.94
C ASP A 243 12.77 -1.31 -8.21
N ALA A 244 11.63 -1.19 -8.91
CA ALA A 244 11.12 0.08 -9.40
C ALA A 244 9.62 0.22 -9.11
N ALA A 245 9.23 1.36 -8.53
CA ALA A 245 7.83 1.72 -8.32
C ALA A 245 7.40 2.82 -9.30
N TRP A 246 6.33 2.57 -10.06
CA TRP A 246 5.82 3.48 -11.10
C TRP A 246 4.44 4.02 -10.77
N GLN A 247 4.36 5.36 -10.63
CA GLN A 247 3.16 6.15 -10.38
C GLN A 247 2.71 6.88 -11.62
N VAL A 248 1.53 6.52 -12.11
CA VAL A 248 0.94 7.14 -13.30
C VAL A 248 -0.43 7.68 -12.94
N THR A 249 -0.54 8.99 -12.79
CA THR A 249 -1.84 9.68 -12.68
C THR A 249 -2.59 9.51 -14.00
N GLY A 250 -3.85 9.06 -13.97
CA GLY A 250 -4.63 8.86 -15.19
C GLY A 250 -4.30 7.56 -15.97
N GLY A 251 -4.34 7.62 -17.32
CA GLY A 251 -4.34 6.42 -18.16
C GLY A 251 -2.96 6.00 -18.69
N MET A 252 -2.77 4.69 -18.87
CA MET A 252 -1.59 4.08 -19.47
C MET A 252 -1.90 3.32 -20.77
N GLY A 253 -1.01 3.41 -21.76
CA GLY A 253 -1.09 2.66 -23.01
C GLY A 253 -0.65 1.21 -22.87
N LYS A 254 -0.12 0.66 -23.97
CA LYS A 254 0.34 -0.73 -24.00
C LYS A 254 1.75 -0.82 -23.47
N ALA A 255 1.98 -1.77 -22.56
CA ALA A 255 3.28 -2.12 -22.04
C ALA A 255 3.71 -3.52 -22.46
N SER A 256 5.00 -3.69 -22.73
CA SER A 256 5.65 -4.97 -22.90
C SER A 256 6.93 -4.98 -22.09
N VAL A 257 7.10 -6.01 -21.27
CA VAL A 257 8.29 -6.23 -20.43
C VAL A 257 8.82 -7.62 -20.71
N GLY A 258 10.12 -7.76 -20.95
CA GLY A 258 10.77 -9.04 -21.19
C GLY A 258 10.70 -9.95 -19.96
N ARG A 259 11.11 -9.43 -18.80
CA ARG A 259 11.00 -10.10 -17.50
C ARG A 259 10.48 -9.16 -16.43
N TRP A 260 9.54 -9.61 -15.61
CA TRP A 260 9.18 -8.93 -14.37
C TRP A 260 10.02 -9.50 -13.22
N GLY A 261 10.80 -8.65 -12.55
CA GLY A 261 11.67 -9.02 -11.43
C GLY A 261 11.08 -8.65 -10.07
N ALA A 262 11.80 -8.99 -9.01
CA ALA A 262 11.44 -8.62 -7.63
C ALA A 262 11.36 -7.10 -7.45
N GLY A 263 10.58 -6.64 -6.47
CA GLY A 263 10.44 -5.22 -6.11
C GLY A 263 9.72 -4.32 -7.13
N ALA A 264 9.35 -4.84 -8.30
CA ALA A 264 8.70 -4.04 -9.35
C ALA A 264 7.19 -3.85 -9.11
N VAL A 265 6.77 -2.58 -9.01
CA VAL A 265 5.39 -2.15 -8.80
C VAL A 265 4.94 -1.19 -9.90
N LEU A 266 3.76 -1.46 -10.48
CA LEU A 266 3.12 -0.61 -11.47
C LEU A 266 1.72 -0.18 -11.02
N ALA A 267 1.51 1.12 -10.90
CA ALA A 267 0.24 1.64 -10.43
C ALA A 267 -0.25 2.81 -11.29
N VAL A 268 -1.46 2.64 -11.83
CA VAL A 268 -2.06 3.45 -12.89
C VAL A 268 -3.40 4.00 -12.43
N GLY A 269 -3.62 5.29 -12.61
CA GLY A 269 -4.85 5.98 -12.19
C GLY A 269 -4.81 6.48 -10.77
N VAL A 270 -3.63 6.80 -10.27
CA VAL A 270 -3.39 7.14 -8.87
C VAL A 270 -3.10 8.63 -8.82
N ASP A 271 -3.90 9.37 -8.07
CA ASP A 271 -3.65 10.79 -7.84
C ASP A 271 -2.50 10.94 -6.83
N PRO A 272 -1.57 11.88 -7.02
CA PRO A 272 -0.49 12.10 -6.05
C PRO A 272 -1.10 12.55 -4.72
N GLY A 273 -0.77 11.84 -3.63
CA GLY A 273 -1.16 12.25 -2.28
C GLY A 273 -0.66 13.66 -1.93
N PRO A 274 -1.25 14.33 -0.92
CA PRO A 274 -0.94 15.71 -0.56
C PRO A 274 0.53 15.97 -0.17
N ASP A 275 1.31 14.92 0.09
CA ASP A 275 2.69 15.01 0.56
C ASP A 275 3.75 14.72 -0.53
N GLY A 276 3.35 14.45 -1.77
CA GLY A 276 4.27 14.18 -2.88
C GLY A 276 5.22 13.00 -2.64
N ARG A 277 4.79 12.01 -1.85
CA ARG A 277 5.54 10.79 -1.55
C ARG A 277 5.07 9.65 -2.44
N PHE A 278 5.99 8.73 -2.73
CA PHE A 278 5.71 7.43 -3.33
C PHE A 278 4.47 6.80 -2.72
N PHE A 279 3.62 6.22 -3.57
CA PHE A 279 2.58 5.25 -3.22
C PHE A 279 2.58 4.79 -1.76
N THR A 280 1.54 5.20 -1.04
CA THR A 280 1.05 4.40 0.09
C THR A 280 -0.18 3.63 -0.38
N ALA A 281 -0.55 2.57 0.35
CA ALA A 281 -1.73 1.75 0.04
C ALA A 281 -3.07 2.53 0.07
N ASP A 282 -3.04 3.84 0.37
CA ASP A 282 -4.18 4.73 0.54
C ASP A 282 -4.51 5.59 -0.68
N ASP A 283 -3.64 5.70 -1.69
CA ASP A 283 -3.94 6.54 -2.85
C ASP A 283 -5.07 5.90 -3.68
N ALA A 284 -6.22 6.58 -3.72
CA ALA A 284 -7.41 6.09 -4.39
C ALA A 284 -7.17 5.92 -5.90
N ILE A 285 -7.47 4.73 -6.43
CA ILE A 285 -7.42 4.46 -7.87
C ILE A 285 -8.75 4.92 -8.46
N THR A 286 -8.84 6.22 -8.76
CA THR A 286 -10.11 6.85 -9.06
C THR A 286 -10.54 6.60 -10.52
N HIS A 287 -9.60 6.66 -11.49
CA HIS A 287 -10.00 6.75 -12.92
C HIS A 287 -9.06 6.11 -13.98
N GLY A 288 -7.95 5.44 -13.63
CA GLY A 288 -6.93 5.01 -14.61
C GLY A 288 -7.23 3.73 -15.41
N VAL A 289 -6.95 3.76 -16.71
CA VAL A 289 -7.05 2.60 -17.61
C VAL A 289 -5.66 2.17 -18.07
N LEU A 290 -5.30 0.91 -17.84
CA LEU A 290 -4.12 0.27 -18.44
C LEU A 290 -4.57 -0.51 -19.70
N ASN A 291 -4.28 0.01 -20.89
CA ASN A 291 -4.78 -0.58 -22.15
C ASN A 291 -4.28 -2.00 -22.43
N GLY A 292 -3.15 -2.39 -21.87
CA GLY A 292 -2.70 -3.78 -21.85
C GLY A 292 -1.24 -3.95 -21.46
N LEU A 293 -0.93 -5.12 -20.90
CA LEU A 293 0.40 -5.48 -20.45
C LEU A 293 0.77 -6.87 -20.99
N THR A 294 1.99 -6.98 -21.52
CA THR A 294 2.62 -8.26 -21.89
C THR A 294 3.87 -8.46 -21.06
N VAL A 295 3.98 -9.59 -20.36
CA VAL A 295 5.16 -9.98 -19.58
C VAL A 295 5.71 -11.28 -20.17
N GLY A 296 6.99 -11.28 -20.56
CA GLY A 296 7.64 -12.42 -21.22
C GLY A 296 8.07 -13.55 -20.28
N ALA A 297 8.43 -13.22 -19.04
CA ALA A 297 8.83 -14.12 -17.97
C ALA A 297 8.72 -13.43 -16.61
N PHE A 298 8.72 -14.20 -15.53
CA PHE A 298 8.79 -13.71 -14.15
C PHE A 298 10.04 -14.25 -13.46
N ASP A 299 10.60 -13.50 -12.52
CA ASP A 299 11.49 -14.08 -11.53
C ASP A 299 10.68 -14.87 -10.50
N THR A 300 11.09 -16.10 -10.23
CA THR A 300 10.43 -17.00 -9.25
C THR A 300 11.23 -17.11 -7.96
N ALA A 301 12.38 -16.43 -7.86
CA ALA A 301 13.28 -16.49 -6.73
C ALA A 301 13.04 -15.32 -5.77
N GLY A 302 11.93 -15.33 -5.04
CA GLY A 302 11.67 -14.35 -3.99
C GLY A 302 10.22 -14.33 -3.52
N THR A 303 10.01 -13.97 -2.27
CA THR A 303 8.69 -13.68 -1.67
C THR A 303 8.15 -12.29 -2.06
N ASP A 304 8.85 -11.59 -2.94
CA ASP A 304 8.60 -10.18 -3.20
C ASP A 304 7.42 -9.97 -4.15
N PHE A 305 6.58 -9.03 -3.72
CA PHE A 305 5.29 -8.73 -4.32
C PHE A 305 5.43 -8.22 -5.76
N PHE A 306 4.67 -8.82 -6.67
CA PHE A 306 4.34 -8.20 -7.95
C PHE A 306 3.02 -7.44 -7.77
N GLY A 307 3.03 -6.13 -8.02
CA GLY A 307 1.84 -5.28 -7.93
C GLY A 307 1.51 -4.63 -9.27
N ILE A 308 0.36 -4.96 -9.86
CA ILE A 308 -0.27 -4.12 -10.89
C ILE A 308 -1.57 -3.62 -10.32
N THR A 309 -1.76 -2.30 -10.33
CA THR A 309 -3.04 -1.72 -9.94
C THR A 309 -3.54 -0.69 -10.95
N ALA A 310 -4.81 -0.82 -11.33
CA ALA A 310 -5.49 0.06 -12.29
C ALA A 310 -7.01 -0.07 -12.14
N ALA A 311 -7.77 1.02 -12.30
CA ALA A 311 -9.25 0.96 -12.24
C ALA A 311 -9.84 0.08 -13.34
N LYS A 312 -9.19 0.02 -14.52
CA LYS A 312 -9.53 -0.90 -15.60
C LYS A 312 -8.26 -1.46 -16.24
N LEU A 313 -8.22 -2.79 -16.37
CA LEU A 313 -7.20 -3.49 -17.13
C LEU A 313 -7.76 -3.95 -18.48
N GLY A 314 -7.09 -3.59 -19.56
CA GLY A 314 -7.35 -4.09 -20.91
C GLY A 314 -6.85 -5.53 -21.06
N LYS A 315 -6.00 -5.79 -22.06
CA LYS A 315 -5.47 -7.15 -22.28
C LYS A 315 -4.22 -7.40 -21.42
N LEU A 316 -4.26 -8.41 -20.56
CA LEU A 316 -3.08 -8.98 -19.90
C LEU A 316 -2.58 -10.22 -20.66
N THR A 317 -1.27 -10.35 -20.87
CA THR A 317 -0.65 -11.52 -21.49
C THR A 317 0.61 -11.90 -20.73
N LEU A 318 0.62 -13.09 -20.14
CA LEU A 318 1.74 -13.62 -19.37
C LEU A 318 2.31 -14.82 -20.14
N ALA A 319 3.55 -14.70 -20.59
CA ALA A 319 4.30 -15.78 -21.23
C ALA A 319 5.36 -16.33 -20.26
N GLY A 320 5.80 -17.57 -20.50
CA GLY A 320 6.99 -18.09 -19.82
C GLY A 320 6.85 -18.36 -18.32
N LEU A 321 5.63 -18.46 -17.78
CA LEU A 321 5.40 -18.94 -16.41
C LEU A 321 5.87 -20.41 -16.32
N ARG A 322 7.12 -20.63 -15.94
CA ARG A 322 7.66 -21.95 -15.60
C ARG A 322 7.84 -21.99 -14.10
N LEU A 323 6.87 -22.58 -13.42
CA LEU A 323 6.96 -22.88 -11.99
C LEU A 323 8.17 -23.82 -11.78
N ALA A 324 9.11 -23.38 -10.97
CA ALA A 324 10.29 -24.16 -10.63
C ALA A 324 9.89 -25.26 -9.63
N THR A 325 9.37 -26.38 -10.12
CA THR A 325 9.52 -27.79 -9.66
C THR A 325 8.36 -28.66 -10.18
N PRO A 326 8.58 -29.94 -10.58
CA PRO A 326 7.53 -30.78 -11.15
C PRO A 326 6.54 -31.40 -10.15
N ASP A 327 6.74 -31.28 -8.83
CA ASP A 327 6.08 -32.16 -7.84
C ASP A 327 5.39 -31.44 -6.66
N LEU A 328 4.92 -30.20 -6.83
CA LEU A 328 3.97 -29.59 -5.88
C LEU A 328 2.64 -29.28 -6.57
N PRO A 329 1.49 -29.70 -6.00
CA PRO A 329 0.19 -29.41 -6.56
C PRO A 329 -0.19 -27.97 -6.21
N PHE A 330 0.29 -27.00 -7.00
CA PHE A 330 -0.35 -25.69 -7.03
C PHE A 330 -1.71 -25.87 -7.71
N ALA A 331 -2.77 -25.83 -6.92
CA ALA A 331 -4.12 -25.93 -7.39
C ALA A 331 -4.45 -24.72 -8.27
N GLN A 332 -5.50 -24.84 -9.08
CA GLN A 332 -6.10 -23.77 -9.87
C GLN A 332 -6.62 -22.67 -8.92
N GLY A 333 -5.71 -21.81 -8.43
CA GLY A 333 -5.95 -20.88 -7.32
C GLY A 333 -4.77 -19.96 -6.97
N ASP A 334 -3.55 -20.23 -7.45
CA ASP A 334 -2.36 -19.44 -7.07
C ASP A 334 -2.06 -18.21 -7.96
N PHE A 335 -3.04 -17.80 -8.79
CA PHE A 335 -3.09 -16.42 -9.25
C PHE A 335 -3.88 -15.59 -8.24
N ARG A 336 -3.20 -15.00 -7.26
CA ARG A 336 -3.79 -13.87 -6.54
C ARG A 336 -3.72 -12.66 -7.44
N VAL A 337 -4.81 -12.40 -8.17
CA VAL A 337 -5.12 -11.02 -8.51
C VAL A 337 -5.28 -10.33 -7.17
N LEU A 338 -4.38 -9.40 -6.80
CA LEU A 338 -4.73 -8.38 -5.82
C LEU A 338 -5.77 -7.48 -6.50
N TRP A 339 -6.96 -8.04 -6.75
CA TRP A 339 -8.05 -7.32 -7.38
C TRP A 339 -8.70 -6.49 -6.30
N ALA A 340 -8.56 -5.18 -6.50
CA ALA A 340 -9.12 -4.09 -5.73
C ALA A 340 -8.74 -4.13 -4.23
N PRO A 341 -8.17 -3.05 -3.66
CA PRO A 341 -8.52 -2.76 -2.29
C PRO A 341 -10.05 -2.65 -2.29
N ASP A 342 -10.71 -3.73 -1.89
CA ASP A 342 -11.94 -3.58 -1.16
C ASP A 342 -11.56 -2.66 -0.01
N ALA A 343 -11.92 -1.38 -0.17
CA ALA A 343 -11.49 -0.29 0.69
C ALA A 343 -11.52 -0.74 2.14
N LEU A 344 -10.42 -0.48 2.87
CA LEU A 344 -10.27 -0.77 4.30
C LEU A 344 -11.63 -0.77 4.99
N HIS A 345 -11.93 -1.80 5.79
CA HIS A 345 -13.25 -1.90 6.40
C HIS A 345 -13.38 -0.79 7.44
N LYS A 346 -13.96 0.34 7.03
CA LYS A 346 -14.35 1.47 7.86
C LYS A 346 -15.68 1.06 8.48
N GLY A 347 -15.59 0.14 9.44
CA GLY A 347 -16.68 -0.67 9.92
C GLY A 347 -17.30 -0.16 11.21
N VAL A 348 -18.57 -0.46 11.39
CA VAL A 348 -19.26 -0.37 12.68
C VAL A 348 -20.10 -1.63 12.89
N ALA A 349 -20.20 -2.10 14.13
CA ALA A 349 -21.16 -3.13 14.51
C ALA A 349 -22.52 -2.48 14.79
N LEU A 350 -23.58 -3.02 14.20
CA LEU A 350 -24.96 -2.56 14.33
C LEU A 350 -25.83 -3.75 14.74
N PRO A 351 -26.03 -3.95 16.05
CA PRO A 351 -26.79 -5.08 16.55
C PRO A 351 -28.29 -4.92 16.31
N LEU A 352 -28.95 -6.00 15.89
CA LEU A 352 -30.40 -6.02 15.68
C LEU A 352 -31.10 -6.56 16.93
N TRP A 353 -31.35 -5.66 17.89
CA TRP A 353 -31.85 -6.00 19.23
C TRP A 353 -33.31 -6.46 19.32
N ASN A 354 -34.10 -6.38 18.25
CA ASN A 354 -35.55 -6.61 18.29
C ASN A 354 -36.01 -7.49 17.12
N GLU A 355 -37.14 -8.19 17.29
CA GLU A 355 -37.75 -9.02 16.24
C GLU A 355 -37.97 -8.22 14.95
N THR A 356 -38.50 -7.00 15.09
CA THR A 356 -38.76 -6.05 14.00
C THR A 356 -37.78 -4.88 14.04
N VAL A 357 -37.14 -4.58 12.90
CA VAL A 357 -36.29 -3.39 12.76
C VAL A 357 -37.11 -2.17 12.31
N ASP A 358 -36.93 -1.03 12.98
CA ASP A 358 -37.50 0.24 12.51
C ASP A 358 -36.67 0.76 11.33
N LEU A 359 -37.19 0.59 10.11
CA LEU A 359 -36.50 1.00 8.88
C LEU A 359 -36.35 2.51 8.75
N ALA A 360 -37.21 3.32 9.37
CA ALA A 360 -37.07 4.78 9.31
C ALA A 360 -35.88 5.22 10.17
N GLN A 361 -35.78 4.68 11.39
CA GLN A 361 -34.62 4.91 12.25
C GLN A 361 -33.34 4.34 11.65
N LEU A 362 -33.37 3.09 11.16
CA LEU A 362 -32.22 2.46 10.53
C LEU A 362 -31.68 3.30 9.36
N ASN A 363 -32.55 3.74 8.44
CA ASN A 363 -32.11 4.55 7.30
C ASN A 363 -31.49 5.89 7.72
N ALA A 364 -32.01 6.53 8.79
CA ALA A 364 -31.42 7.74 9.35
C ALA A 364 -30.03 7.45 9.96
N SER A 365 -29.90 6.37 10.71
CA SER A 365 -28.62 5.93 11.29
C SER A 365 -27.59 5.55 10.22
N LEU A 366 -27.98 4.84 9.17
CA LEU A 366 -27.11 4.51 8.06
C LEU A 366 -26.67 5.75 7.25
N ALA A 367 -27.55 6.75 7.12
CA ALA A 367 -27.17 8.03 6.51
C ALA A 367 -26.11 8.77 7.36
N ASN A 368 -26.23 8.74 8.69
CA ASN A 368 -25.21 9.27 9.60
C ASN A 368 -23.87 8.55 9.44
N LEU A 369 -23.88 7.21 9.38
CA LEU A 369 -22.68 6.40 9.15
C LEU A 369 -22.00 6.74 7.82
N LYS A 370 -22.78 6.80 6.73
CA LYS A 370 -22.28 7.19 5.42
C LYS A 370 -21.62 8.58 5.44
N ALA A 371 -22.18 9.53 6.18
CA ALA A 371 -21.62 10.86 6.32
C ALA A 371 -20.27 10.87 7.09
N LEU A 372 -20.00 9.86 7.91
CA LEU A 372 -18.71 9.64 8.58
C LEU A 372 -17.70 8.90 7.71
N GLY A 373 -18.04 8.53 6.48
CA GLY A 373 -17.15 7.77 5.59
C GLY A 373 -17.13 6.25 5.86
N VAL A 374 -18.04 5.75 6.70
CA VAL A 374 -18.23 4.30 6.93
C VAL A 374 -18.66 3.64 5.62
N ASN A 375 -18.05 2.50 5.31
CA ASN A 375 -18.31 1.71 4.09
C ASN A 375 -18.70 0.26 4.39
N TRP A 376 -18.61 -0.19 5.65
CA TRP A 376 -19.02 -1.52 6.09
C TRP A 376 -19.92 -1.43 7.33
N VAL A 377 -20.97 -2.23 7.37
CA VAL A 377 -21.84 -2.40 8.53
C VAL A 377 -21.87 -3.88 8.90
N GLU A 378 -21.44 -4.20 10.11
CA GLU A 378 -21.60 -5.51 10.71
C GLU A 378 -23.01 -5.61 11.33
N LEU A 379 -23.81 -6.59 10.89
CA LEU A 379 -25.15 -6.86 11.42
C LEU A 379 -25.09 -8.05 12.37
N ASN A 380 -25.20 -7.77 13.67
CA ASN A 380 -25.23 -8.81 14.71
C ASN A 380 -26.64 -9.38 14.85
N VAL A 381 -26.77 -10.71 14.71
CA VAL A 381 -28.05 -11.42 14.83
C VAL A 381 -27.94 -12.53 15.88
N PHE A 382 -28.76 -12.46 16.93
CA PHE A 382 -28.61 -13.32 18.10
C PHE A 382 -29.61 -14.47 18.08
N TRP A 383 -29.12 -15.70 18.19
CA TRP A 383 -29.91 -16.87 18.59
C TRP A 383 -29.43 -17.38 19.95
N PHE A 384 -30.18 -18.28 20.57
CA PHE A 384 -29.90 -18.70 21.93
C PHE A 384 -30.03 -20.21 22.12
N GLN A 385 -29.22 -20.73 23.03
CA GLN A 385 -29.37 -22.02 23.68
C GLN A 385 -29.61 -21.81 25.19
N ASP A 386 -30.12 -22.80 25.91
CA ASP A 386 -30.54 -22.57 27.30
C ASP A 386 -29.37 -22.43 28.30
N ASN A 387 -28.33 -23.25 28.15
CA ASN A 387 -27.11 -23.27 28.98
C ASN A 387 -25.93 -23.85 28.17
N ILE A 388 -24.72 -23.86 28.74
CA ILE A 388 -23.50 -24.32 28.03
C ILE A 388 -23.56 -25.76 27.50
N ALA A 389 -24.40 -26.63 28.08
CA ALA A 389 -24.53 -28.04 27.70
C ALA A 389 -25.69 -28.30 26.71
N SER A 390 -26.50 -27.29 26.40
CA SER A 390 -27.64 -27.41 25.49
C SER A 390 -27.18 -27.49 24.03
N THR A 391 -27.84 -28.33 23.23
CA THR A 391 -27.48 -28.56 21.81
C THR A 391 -28.40 -27.87 20.82
N ALA A 392 -29.61 -27.49 21.24
CA ALA A 392 -30.58 -26.80 20.40
C ALA A 392 -30.40 -25.28 20.48
N ILE A 393 -30.22 -24.65 19.32
CA ILE A 393 -30.06 -23.21 19.12
C ILE A 393 -31.25 -22.71 18.30
N ALA A 394 -31.91 -21.67 18.81
CA ALA A 394 -33.11 -21.10 18.19
C ALA A 394 -33.22 -19.60 18.48
N PRO A 395 -33.95 -18.82 17.65
CA PRO A 395 -34.24 -17.43 17.99
C PRO A 395 -35.10 -17.34 19.25
N ASP A 396 -34.92 -16.25 19.99
CA ASP A 396 -35.76 -15.81 21.10
C ASP A 396 -36.20 -14.36 20.85
N PHE A 397 -37.35 -14.20 20.20
CA PHE A 397 -37.94 -12.90 19.86
C PHE A 397 -38.41 -12.11 21.08
N THR A 398 -38.43 -12.72 22.28
CA THR A 398 -38.70 -12.00 23.54
C THR A 398 -37.44 -11.36 24.12
N ARG A 399 -36.27 -11.63 23.52
CA ARG A 399 -34.95 -11.06 23.87
C ARG A 399 -34.41 -10.23 22.71
N TRP A 400 -33.30 -10.68 22.11
CA TRP A 400 -32.51 -9.92 21.12
C TRP A 400 -32.47 -10.56 19.74
N SER A 401 -33.37 -11.50 19.45
CA SER A 401 -33.43 -12.09 18.11
C SER A 401 -34.21 -11.19 17.14
N ALA A 402 -33.60 -10.90 16.00
CA ALA A 402 -34.29 -10.34 14.85
C ALA A 402 -34.91 -11.44 13.99
N SER A 403 -36.09 -11.17 13.40
CA SER A 403 -36.68 -12.08 12.42
C SER A 403 -35.88 -12.06 11.11
N ASP A 404 -35.92 -13.15 10.34
CA ASP A 404 -35.24 -13.18 9.04
C ASP A 404 -35.71 -12.06 8.09
N SER A 405 -36.97 -11.63 8.22
CA SER A 405 -37.51 -10.53 7.41
C SER A 405 -36.87 -9.19 7.77
N SER A 406 -36.63 -8.95 9.07
CA SER A 406 -35.92 -7.77 9.56
C SER A 406 -34.47 -7.77 9.13
N VAL A 407 -33.80 -8.93 9.19
CA VAL A 407 -32.39 -9.05 8.77
C VAL A 407 -32.25 -8.78 7.26
N ARG A 408 -33.11 -9.37 6.42
CA ARG A 408 -33.12 -9.08 4.98
C ARG A 408 -33.35 -7.59 4.70
N ALA A 409 -34.30 -6.98 5.39
CA ALA A 409 -34.61 -5.57 5.21
C ALA A 409 -33.46 -4.66 5.68
N ALA A 410 -32.74 -5.04 6.73
CA ALA A 410 -31.56 -4.33 7.20
C ALA A 410 -30.40 -4.44 6.18
N ILE A 411 -30.16 -5.63 5.61
CA ILE A 411 -29.16 -5.83 4.55
C ILE A 411 -29.48 -4.93 3.35
N ASP A 412 -30.74 -4.94 2.88
CA ASP A 412 -31.19 -4.08 1.78
C ASP A 412 -30.97 -2.59 2.07
N ALA A 413 -31.23 -2.15 3.31
CA ALA A 413 -31.04 -0.76 3.72
C ALA A 413 -29.55 -0.35 3.71
N VAL A 414 -28.64 -1.23 4.16
CA VAL A 414 -27.19 -1.00 4.11
C VAL A 414 -26.71 -0.89 2.66
N HIS A 415 -27.07 -1.87 1.81
CA HIS A 415 -26.70 -1.87 0.40
C HIS A 415 -27.27 -0.67 -0.37
N ALA A 416 -28.48 -0.21 -0.03
CA ALA A 416 -29.07 1.00 -0.63
C ALA A 416 -28.27 2.27 -0.33
N GLN A 417 -27.47 2.29 0.74
CA GLN A 417 -26.53 3.38 1.02
C GLN A 417 -25.20 3.26 0.25
N GLY A 418 -24.97 2.15 -0.46
CA GLY A 418 -23.71 1.84 -1.11
C GLY A 418 -22.63 1.32 -0.16
N MET A 419 -23.03 0.92 1.06
CA MET A 419 -22.16 0.27 2.05
C MET A 419 -22.29 -1.26 1.91
N ARG A 420 -21.30 -1.97 2.43
CA ARG A 420 -21.22 -3.44 2.42
C ARG A 420 -21.61 -4.02 3.78
N VAL A 421 -21.97 -5.30 3.81
CA VAL A 421 -22.44 -5.99 5.01
C VAL A 421 -21.45 -7.07 5.46
N MET A 422 -21.14 -7.07 6.75
CA MET A 422 -20.71 -8.26 7.46
C MET A 422 -21.90 -8.84 8.24
N LEU A 423 -22.39 -10.03 7.90
CA LEU A 423 -23.41 -10.69 8.71
C LEU A 423 -22.72 -11.47 9.83
N LYS A 424 -23.02 -11.17 11.10
CA LYS A 424 -22.41 -11.83 12.28
C LYS A 424 -23.48 -12.54 13.12
N PRO A 425 -23.78 -13.82 12.84
CA PRO A 425 -24.62 -14.64 13.72
C PRO A 425 -23.93 -14.94 15.05
N LEU A 426 -24.65 -14.73 16.15
CA LEU A 426 -24.20 -15.05 17.50
C LEU A 426 -25.10 -16.11 18.15
N VAL A 427 -24.51 -16.88 19.06
CA VAL A 427 -25.21 -17.76 19.98
C VAL A 427 -24.90 -17.36 21.42
N ASP A 428 -25.94 -17.09 22.20
CA ASP A 428 -25.85 -16.76 23.63
C ASP A 428 -26.71 -17.68 24.50
N LEU A 429 -26.54 -17.56 25.82
CA LEU A 429 -27.19 -18.43 26.81
C LEU A 429 -28.43 -17.77 27.42
N ARG A 430 -29.58 -18.46 27.43
CA ARG A 430 -30.82 -17.91 28.00
C ARG A 430 -30.80 -17.90 29.53
N ASN A 431 -30.47 -19.05 30.12
CA ASN A 431 -30.76 -19.39 31.51
C ASN A 431 -29.50 -19.83 32.27
N ASP A 432 -28.35 -19.26 31.90
CA ASP A 432 -27.04 -19.63 32.47
C ASP A 432 -26.18 -18.37 32.71
N PRO A 433 -26.55 -17.51 33.67
CA PRO A 433 -25.91 -16.21 33.88
C PRO A 433 -24.50 -16.29 34.47
N THR A 434 -24.04 -17.49 34.86
CA THR A 434 -22.69 -17.72 35.39
C THR A 434 -21.68 -18.11 34.32
N HIS A 435 -22.14 -18.36 33.10
CA HIS A 435 -21.31 -18.69 31.94
C HIS A 435 -21.58 -17.72 30.80
N TRP A 436 -20.70 -17.72 29.81
CA TRP A 436 -20.84 -16.96 28.57
C TRP A 436 -20.58 -17.87 27.37
N ARG A 437 -20.79 -17.37 26.15
CA ARG A 437 -20.68 -18.18 24.91
C ARG A 437 -19.32 -18.87 24.76
N GLY A 438 -18.24 -18.27 25.28
CA GLY A 438 -16.90 -18.84 25.22
C GLY A 438 -16.72 -20.15 26.01
N ASP A 439 -17.60 -20.42 26.98
CA ASP A 439 -17.58 -21.63 27.79
C ASP A 439 -18.33 -22.80 27.12
N ILE A 440 -18.99 -22.59 25.97
CA ILE A 440 -19.71 -23.64 25.26
C ILE A 440 -18.70 -24.71 24.79
N PRO A 441 -18.81 -25.98 25.25
CA PRO A 441 -17.82 -27.01 24.92
C PRO A 441 -17.86 -27.48 23.46
N GLY A 442 -19.01 -27.32 22.79
CA GLY A 442 -19.23 -27.78 21.41
C GLY A 442 -19.21 -29.30 21.26
N SER A 443 -20.22 -30.00 21.81
CA SER A 443 -20.36 -31.45 21.60
C SER A 443 -20.60 -31.80 20.12
N ALA A 444 -20.38 -33.06 19.73
CA ALA A 444 -20.66 -33.51 18.36
C ALA A 444 -22.13 -33.24 17.95
N GLU A 445 -23.07 -33.43 18.87
CA GLU A 445 -24.50 -33.11 18.65
C GLU A 445 -24.74 -31.61 18.52
N TRP A 446 -24.03 -30.78 19.29
CA TRP A 446 -24.12 -29.32 19.16
C TRP A 446 -23.67 -28.86 17.76
N PHE A 447 -22.61 -29.44 17.19
CA PHE A 447 -22.15 -29.09 15.84
C PHE A 447 -23.06 -29.63 14.73
N THR A 448 -23.51 -30.89 14.85
CA THR A 448 -24.13 -31.65 13.75
C THR A 448 -25.65 -31.81 13.85
N GLY A 449 -26.23 -31.47 15.00
CA GLY A 449 -27.66 -31.60 15.26
C GLY A 449 -28.50 -30.74 14.30
N VAL A 450 -29.74 -31.16 14.07
CA VAL A 450 -30.69 -30.47 13.16
C VAL A 450 -31.05 -29.06 13.62
N GLN A 451 -30.86 -28.76 14.91
CA GLN A 451 -30.98 -27.44 15.51
C GLN A 451 -29.65 -26.99 16.15
N GLY A 452 -28.54 -27.61 15.75
CA GLY A 452 -27.20 -27.29 16.25
C GLY A 452 -26.57 -26.10 15.52
N TYR A 453 -25.31 -25.83 15.84
CA TYR A 453 -24.55 -24.71 15.31
C TYR A 453 -24.33 -24.76 13.80
N GLY A 454 -24.11 -25.95 13.23
CA GLY A 454 -24.06 -26.11 11.79
C GLY A 454 -25.39 -25.72 11.11
N ALA A 455 -26.53 -25.99 11.75
CA ALA A 455 -27.84 -25.57 11.23
C ALA A 455 -28.03 -24.05 11.33
N LEU A 456 -27.61 -23.42 12.43
CA LEU A 456 -27.57 -21.96 12.60
C LEU A 456 -26.80 -21.29 11.45
N LEU A 457 -25.54 -21.71 11.22
CA LEU A 457 -24.74 -21.08 10.17
C LEU A 457 -25.25 -21.38 8.76
N ASN A 458 -25.75 -22.59 8.51
CA ASN A 458 -26.33 -22.91 7.20
C ASN A 458 -27.56 -22.04 6.88
N HIS A 459 -28.37 -21.71 7.90
CA HIS A 459 -29.50 -20.79 7.76
C HIS A 459 -29.04 -19.39 7.36
N TRP A 460 -28.10 -18.82 8.11
CA TRP A 460 -27.59 -17.47 7.82
C TRP A 460 -26.74 -17.40 6.55
N ALA A 461 -26.01 -18.45 6.19
CA ALA A 461 -25.29 -18.55 4.93
C ALA A 461 -26.25 -18.51 3.72
N ALA A 462 -27.42 -19.17 3.83
CA ALA A 462 -28.43 -19.12 2.77
C ALA A 462 -29.01 -17.70 2.61
N ILE A 463 -29.25 -16.98 3.70
CA ILE A 463 -29.70 -15.57 3.66
C ILE A 463 -28.59 -14.67 3.13
N ALA A 464 -27.34 -14.88 3.54
CA ALA A 464 -26.18 -14.12 3.08
C ALA A 464 -26.00 -14.25 1.56
N GLU A 465 -26.12 -15.45 1.02
CA GLU A 465 -26.07 -15.70 -0.44
C GLU A 465 -27.27 -15.06 -1.15
N GLU A 466 -28.50 -15.26 -0.62
CA GLU A 466 -29.73 -14.67 -1.18
C GLU A 466 -29.62 -13.15 -1.32
N LYS A 467 -28.99 -12.49 -0.33
CA LYS A 467 -28.91 -11.04 -0.23
C LYS A 467 -27.60 -10.45 -0.74
N GLY A 468 -26.67 -11.27 -1.23
CA GLY A 468 -25.36 -10.80 -1.70
C GLY A 468 -24.52 -10.12 -0.61
N VAL A 469 -24.58 -10.63 0.63
CA VAL A 469 -23.72 -10.19 1.72
C VAL A 469 -22.26 -10.46 1.35
N GLU A 470 -21.37 -9.54 1.69
CA GLU A 470 -19.97 -9.59 1.28
C GLU A 470 -19.08 -10.39 2.24
N LEU A 471 -19.39 -10.34 3.54
CA LEU A 471 -18.65 -11.05 4.59
C LEU A 471 -19.60 -11.76 5.55
N LEU A 472 -19.36 -13.04 5.84
CA LEU A 472 -20.09 -13.80 6.85
C LEU A 472 -19.14 -14.21 7.97
N CYS A 473 -19.47 -13.83 9.20
CA CYS A 473 -18.75 -14.31 10.37
C CYS A 473 -19.26 -15.70 10.76
N VAL A 474 -18.37 -16.69 10.79
CA VAL A 474 -18.73 -18.09 11.10
C VAL A 474 -18.70 -18.40 12.60
N GLY A 475 -18.23 -17.47 13.43
CA GLY A 475 -18.31 -17.61 14.87
C GLY A 475 -17.68 -16.46 15.62
N THR A 476 -18.12 -16.28 16.86
CA THR A 476 -17.75 -15.13 17.70
C THR A 476 -17.46 -15.61 19.10
N GLU A 477 -16.19 -15.51 19.50
CA GLU A 477 -15.70 -15.78 20.87
C GLU A 477 -16.04 -17.15 21.45
N LEU A 478 -16.24 -18.17 20.61
CA LEU A 478 -16.52 -19.55 21.05
C LEU A 478 -15.23 -20.25 21.50
N VAL A 479 -14.58 -19.71 22.55
CA VAL A 479 -13.22 -20.04 23.01
C VAL A 479 -12.99 -21.54 23.20
N THR A 480 -13.92 -22.23 23.87
CA THR A 480 -13.78 -23.67 24.15
C THR A 480 -14.09 -24.51 22.91
N ALA A 481 -15.15 -24.17 22.17
CA ALA A 481 -15.54 -24.90 20.97
C ALA A 481 -14.55 -24.71 19.81
N SER A 482 -13.79 -23.60 19.74
CA SER A 482 -12.86 -23.29 18.63
C SER A 482 -11.75 -24.32 18.45
N ALA A 483 -11.39 -25.03 19.52
CA ALA A 483 -10.40 -26.11 19.50
C ALA A 483 -10.88 -27.39 18.75
N GLN A 484 -12.18 -27.50 18.44
CA GLN A 484 -12.77 -28.67 17.76
C GLN A 484 -12.54 -28.60 16.23
N GLU A 485 -11.29 -28.64 15.78
CA GLU A 485 -10.88 -28.39 14.39
C GLU A 485 -11.73 -29.14 13.35
N ALA A 486 -11.86 -30.47 13.49
CA ALA A 486 -12.59 -31.28 12.52
C ALA A 486 -14.06 -30.89 12.41
N ALA A 487 -14.68 -30.48 13.52
CA ALA A 487 -16.06 -30.03 13.54
C ALA A 487 -16.21 -28.66 12.86
N TRP A 488 -15.29 -27.73 13.12
CA TRP A 488 -15.27 -26.42 12.47
C TRP A 488 -15.05 -26.51 10.96
N ARG A 489 -14.12 -27.35 10.50
CA ARG A 489 -13.91 -27.58 9.07
C ARG A 489 -15.18 -28.14 8.41
N ALA A 490 -15.90 -29.04 9.07
CA ALA A 490 -17.18 -29.55 8.57
C ALA A 490 -18.27 -28.47 8.51
N VAL A 491 -18.36 -27.60 9.52
CA VAL A 491 -19.27 -26.45 9.53
C VAL A 491 -18.94 -25.48 8.39
N ILE A 492 -17.67 -25.09 8.23
CA ILE A 492 -17.21 -24.18 7.19
C ILE A 492 -17.47 -24.77 5.80
N ALA A 493 -17.24 -26.07 5.60
CA ALA A 493 -17.59 -26.74 4.34
C ALA A 493 -19.11 -26.67 4.06
N GLY A 494 -19.94 -26.82 5.09
CA GLY A 494 -21.39 -26.63 5.00
C GLY A 494 -21.79 -25.21 4.58
N VAL A 495 -21.12 -24.20 5.14
CA VAL A 495 -21.30 -22.78 4.78
C VAL A 495 -20.86 -22.51 3.34
N ARG A 496 -19.66 -22.95 2.93
CA ARG A 496 -19.13 -22.75 1.56
C ARG A 496 -19.97 -23.43 0.48
N ALA A 497 -20.70 -24.50 0.82
CA ALA A 497 -21.64 -25.13 -0.10
C ALA A 497 -22.90 -24.28 -0.38
N ARG A 498 -23.14 -23.24 0.42
CA ARG A 498 -24.34 -22.38 0.37
C ARG A 498 -24.04 -20.92 0.10
N TYR A 499 -22.84 -20.46 0.47
CA TYR A 499 -22.44 -19.06 0.42
C TYR A 499 -21.08 -18.91 -0.25
N SER A 500 -21.03 -18.01 -1.22
CA SER A 500 -19.88 -17.77 -2.10
C SER A 500 -19.00 -16.59 -1.69
N GLY A 501 -19.47 -15.74 -0.77
CA GLY A 501 -18.72 -14.58 -0.27
C GLY A 501 -17.65 -14.94 0.76
N HIS A 502 -17.05 -13.90 1.36
CA HIS A 502 -15.92 -14.08 2.26
C HIS A 502 -16.32 -14.55 3.65
N LEU A 503 -15.43 -15.31 4.30
CA LEU A 503 -15.61 -15.82 5.66
C LEU A 503 -14.56 -15.26 6.63
N VAL A 504 -15.02 -14.95 7.84
CA VAL A 504 -14.20 -14.56 8.99
C VAL A 504 -14.64 -15.30 10.24
N TYR A 505 -13.75 -15.51 11.19
CA TYR A 505 -14.11 -15.91 12.55
C TYR A 505 -13.62 -14.83 13.50
N ALA A 506 -14.50 -14.34 14.37
CA ALA A 506 -14.23 -13.31 15.37
C ALA A 506 -13.71 -13.97 16.66
N ALA A 507 -12.38 -14.04 16.79
CA ALA A 507 -11.72 -14.62 17.95
C ALA A 507 -11.64 -13.61 19.09
N ASN A 508 -11.92 -14.07 20.31
CA ASN A 508 -11.63 -13.29 21.51
C ASN A 508 -10.11 -13.08 21.62
N GLN A 509 -9.73 -11.82 21.81
CA GLN A 509 -8.37 -11.30 21.80
C GLN A 509 -7.44 -11.86 22.87
N GLY A 510 -7.98 -12.34 23.99
CA GLY A 510 -7.20 -12.82 25.14
C GLY A 510 -6.40 -11.73 25.86
N GLY A 511 -6.40 -11.76 27.20
CA GLY A 511 -5.70 -10.76 28.03
C GLY A 511 -4.36 -11.24 28.58
N THR A 512 -4.30 -12.46 29.13
CA THR A 512 -3.11 -12.96 29.86
C THR A 512 -3.05 -14.48 30.07
N ALA A 513 -4.04 -15.29 29.64
CA ALA A 513 -4.01 -16.76 29.89
C ALA A 513 -4.79 -17.65 28.90
N SER A 514 -5.55 -17.11 27.94
CA SER A 514 -6.33 -17.92 26.98
C SER A 514 -6.88 -17.03 25.86
N ALA A 515 -6.06 -16.71 24.86
CA ALA A 515 -6.56 -16.07 23.64
C ALA A 515 -7.24 -17.13 22.77
N ALA A 516 -8.48 -16.90 22.36
CA ALA A 516 -9.19 -17.87 21.52
C ALA A 516 -8.51 -18.08 20.17
N GLN A 517 -7.78 -17.05 19.69
CA GLN A 517 -7.02 -17.10 18.44
C GLN A 517 -5.92 -18.17 18.45
N GLU A 518 -5.36 -18.52 19.62
CA GLU A 518 -4.31 -19.54 19.75
C GLU A 518 -4.86 -20.97 19.63
N ASN A 519 -6.16 -21.16 19.88
CA ASN A 519 -6.82 -22.46 19.75
C ASN A 519 -7.23 -22.78 18.30
N ILE A 520 -7.13 -21.80 17.39
CA ILE A 520 -7.61 -21.92 16.01
C ILE A 520 -6.44 -22.27 15.10
N VAL A 521 -6.44 -23.51 14.61
CA VAL A 521 -5.45 -24.07 13.68
C VAL A 521 -6.05 -24.31 12.29
N TRP A 522 -7.14 -23.62 11.99
CA TRP A 522 -7.94 -23.78 10.77
C TRP A 522 -8.21 -22.44 10.08
N TRP A 523 -7.34 -21.45 10.28
CA TRP A 523 -7.42 -20.14 9.63
C TRP A 523 -7.32 -20.26 8.10
N ASP A 524 -6.62 -21.29 7.61
CA ASP A 524 -6.52 -21.64 6.19
C ASP A 524 -7.87 -21.74 5.48
N ALA A 525 -8.92 -22.16 6.20
CA ALA A 525 -10.28 -22.33 5.69
C ALA A 525 -11.09 -21.02 5.58
N LEU A 526 -10.54 -19.91 6.06
CA LEU A 526 -11.17 -18.58 6.07
C LEU A 526 -10.46 -17.59 5.14
N ASP A 527 -11.11 -16.46 4.89
CA ASP A 527 -10.55 -15.37 4.07
C ASP A 527 -9.87 -14.30 4.93
N TYR A 528 -10.36 -14.10 6.17
CA TYR A 528 -9.83 -13.16 7.15
C TYR A 528 -9.66 -13.80 8.53
N ILE A 529 -8.67 -13.30 9.28
CA ILE A 529 -8.59 -13.46 10.73
C ILE A 529 -9.42 -12.34 11.35
N GLY A 530 -10.40 -12.66 12.20
CA GLY A 530 -11.15 -11.68 12.97
C GLY A 530 -10.70 -11.67 14.42
N LEU A 531 -10.41 -10.49 14.97
CA LEU A 531 -10.09 -10.29 16.38
C LEU A 531 -11.08 -9.33 17.03
N ASP A 532 -11.73 -9.76 18.11
CA ASP A 532 -12.55 -8.88 18.94
C ASP A 532 -11.61 -8.18 19.94
N ALA A 533 -10.93 -7.13 19.50
CA ALA A 533 -9.72 -6.53 20.05
C ALA A 533 -9.92 -5.68 21.33
N TYR A 534 -10.65 -6.17 22.33
CA TYR A 534 -10.80 -5.52 23.63
C TYR A 534 -9.58 -5.70 24.55
N TYR A 535 -8.40 -5.25 24.12
CA TYR A 535 -7.17 -5.35 24.91
C TYR A 535 -7.14 -4.33 26.06
N PRO A 536 -6.86 -4.74 27.31
CA PRO A 536 -6.43 -3.82 28.37
C PRO A 536 -5.20 -3.02 27.93
N LEU A 537 -5.28 -1.70 28.00
CA LEU A 537 -4.23 -0.80 27.53
C LEU A 537 -3.34 -0.29 28.66
N THR A 538 -3.94 0.28 29.70
CA THR A 538 -3.19 0.83 30.84
C THR A 538 -3.79 0.39 32.18
N THR A 539 -3.17 0.80 33.29
CA THR A 539 -3.69 0.64 34.64
C THR A 539 -4.21 1.97 35.24
N LYS A 540 -4.35 3.01 34.40
CA LYS A 540 -4.80 4.34 34.80
C LYS A 540 -6.27 4.52 34.47
N THR A 541 -6.97 5.21 35.36
CA THR A 541 -8.38 5.55 35.19
C THR A 541 -8.62 6.70 34.22
N ASN A 542 -7.60 7.42 33.78
CA ASN A 542 -7.70 8.48 32.77
C ASN A 542 -6.30 8.75 32.19
N PRO A 543 -5.77 7.85 31.33
CA PRO A 543 -4.44 7.98 30.74
C PRO A 543 -4.40 9.06 29.66
N ALA A 544 -3.24 9.67 29.44
CA ALA A 544 -3.06 10.52 28.27
C ALA A 544 -3.08 9.69 26.98
N VAL A 545 -3.53 10.27 25.86
CA VAL A 545 -3.56 9.61 24.53
C VAL A 545 -2.24 8.94 24.17
N GLY A 546 -1.10 9.58 24.46
CA GLY A 546 0.23 9.01 24.18
C GLY A 546 0.52 7.70 24.92
N GLU A 547 -0.06 7.48 26.09
CA GLU A 547 0.07 6.23 26.84
C GLU A 547 -0.79 5.12 26.24
N LEU A 548 -2.01 5.47 25.79
CA LEU A 548 -2.89 4.57 25.05
C LEU A 548 -2.27 4.16 23.71
N GLN A 549 -1.65 5.10 23.00
CA GLN A 549 -0.92 4.83 21.74
C GLN A 549 0.26 3.88 21.98
N ALA A 550 1.07 4.12 23.01
CA ALA A 550 2.18 3.23 23.35
C ALA A 550 1.69 1.81 23.70
N ALA A 551 0.56 1.68 24.40
CA ALA A 551 -0.06 0.39 24.68
C ALA A 551 -0.54 -0.29 23.39
N TRP A 552 -1.19 0.44 22.48
CA TRP A 552 -1.61 -0.10 21.18
C TRP A 552 -0.43 -0.53 20.30
N ALA A 553 0.67 0.21 20.28
CA ALA A 553 1.88 -0.18 19.56
C ALA A 553 2.45 -1.51 20.11
N ALA A 554 2.41 -1.71 21.43
CA ALA A 554 2.79 -2.98 22.04
C ALA A 554 1.85 -4.13 21.65
N ARG A 555 0.53 -3.86 21.54
CA ARG A 555 -0.44 -4.85 21.04
C ARG A 555 -0.23 -5.17 19.56
N ALA A 556 0.07 -4.18 18.73
CA ALA A 556 0.41 -4.36 17.33
C ALA A 556 1.59 -5.31 17.14
N ALA A 557 2.69 -5.05 17.85
CA ALA A 557 3.88 -5.89 17.80
C ALA A 557 3.62 -7.33 18.29
N MET A 558 2.72 -7.51 19.28
CA MET A 558 2.30 -8.82 19.74
C MET A 558 1.50 -9.58 18.66
N ILE A 559 0.56 -8.90 18.00
CA ILE A 559 -0.24 -9.48 16.90
C ILE A 559 0.66 -9.82 15.72
N ASP A 560 1.56 -8.91 15.32
CA ASP A 560 2.51 -9.14 14.23
C ASP A 560 3.42 -10.34 14.49
N ALA A 561 3.97 -10.45 15.71
CA ALA A 561 4.76 -11.61 16.12
C ALA A 561 3.97 -12.92 16.10
N TRP A 562 2.69 -12.87 16.52
CA TRP A 562 1.80 -14.03 16.44
C TRP A 562 1.52 -14.42 14.98
N LEU A 563 1.16 -13.48 14.11
CA LEU A 563 0.95 -13.73 12.68
C LEU A 563 2.20 -14.32 12.02
N ALA A 564 3.39 -13.81 12.36
CA ALA A 564 4.66 -14.33 11.86
C ALA A 564 4.95 -15.77 12.32
N SER A 565 4.38 -16.19 13.45
CA SER A 565 4.49 -17.56 13.98
C SER A 565 3.55 -18.56 13.30
N LEU A 566 2.49 -18.09 12.63
CA LEU A 566 1.53 -18.95 11.95
C LEU A 566 2.16 -19.59 10.70
N ASP A 567 1.65 -20.76 10.35
CA ASP A 567 1.95 -21.40 9.07
C ASP A 567 1.55 -20.48 7.91
N PRO A 568 2.30 -20.46 6.79
CA PRO A 568 1.99 -19.55 5.68
C PRO A 568 0.56 -19.65 5.13
N ALA A 569 -0.06 -20.83 5.20
CA ALA A 569 -1.44 -21.04 4.74
C ALA A 569 -2.49 -20.35 5.64
N ASP A 570 -2.16 -20.16 6.92
CA ASP A 570 -3.00 -19.56 7.96
C ASP A 570 -2.83 -18.04 8.06
N ARG A 571 -1.80 -17.47 7.41
CA ARG A 571 -1.57 -16.02 7.38
C ARG A 571 -2.60 -15.33 6.50
N LYS A 572 -3.70 -14.90 7.11
CA LYS A 572 -4.75 -14.11 6.46
C LYS A 572 -4.67 -12.64 6.89
N PRO A 573 -5.21 -11.70 6.08
CA PRO A 573 -5.40 -10.33 6.55
C PRO A 573 -6.31 -10.29 7.77
N VAL A 574 -6.06 -9.33 8.67
CA VAL A 574 -6.77 -9.22 9.94
C VAL A 574 -7.84 -8.14 9.88
N LEU A 575 -9.00 -8.43 10.45
CA LEU A 575 -10.03 -7.46 10.78
C LEU A 575 -10.13 -7.40 12.31
N PHE A 576 -10.19 -6.19 12.87
CA PHE A 576 -10.74 -6.05 14.21
C PHE A 576 -12.26 -6.13 14.10
N THR A 577 -12.80 -7.35 14.20
CA THR A 577 -14.23 -7.69 14.08
C THR A 577 -15.05 -7.18 15.25
N GLU A 578 -14.40 -6.68 16.28
CA GLU A 578 -15.02 -5.89 17.33
C GLU A 578 -13.95 -5.10 18.05
N VAL A 579 -14.19 -3.82 18.33
CA VAL A 579 -13.43 -3.07 19.32
C VAL A 579 -14.28 -1.91 19.80
N GLY A 580 -14.25 -1.63 21.09
CA GLY A 580 -15.08 -0.59 21.67
C GLY A 580 -14.62 -0.22 23.07
N TYR A 581 -15.05 0.96 23.49
CA TYR A 581 -14.80 1.49 24.81
C TYR A 581 -16.08 2.14 25.31
N ARG A 582 -16.42 1.91 26.57
CA ARG A 582 -17.47 2.67 27.25
C ARG A 582 -16.99 4.09 27.52
N SER A 583 -17.93 5.01 27.77
CA SER A 583 -17.61 6.41 28.06
C SER A 583 -17.59 6.70 29.57
N TRP A 584 -16.57 6.19 30.25
CA TRP A 584 -16.29 6.41 31.67
C TRP A 584 -14.78 6.49 31.95
N ASP A 585 -14.41 6.94 33.15
CA ASP A 585 -13.05 6.82 33.68
C ASP A 585 -12.65 5.33 33.78
N GLY A 586 -11.54 4.94 33.16
CA GLY A 586 -10.94 3.60 33.22
C GLY A 586 -11.44 2.63 32.16
N ALA A 587 -12.12 3.12 31.13
CA ALA A 587 -12.60 2.30 30.00
C ALA A 587 -11.46 1.54 29.32
N ASN A 588 -10.27 2.11 29.30
CA ASN A 588 -9.09 1.49 28.71
C ASN A 588 -8.54 0.28 29.50
N MET A 589 -8.87 0.17 30.79
CA MET A 589 -8.28 -0.84 31.69
C MET A 589 -8.92 -2.21 31.50
N ASP A 590 -10.22 -2.25 31.20
CA ASP A 590 -10.98 -3.47 30.92
C ASP A 590 -12.08 -3.15 29.90
N PRO A 591 -11.71 -2.98 28.62
CA PRO A 591 -12.63 -2.46 27.61
C PRO A 591 -13.76 -3.43 27.27
N ALA A 592 -13.65 -4.72 27.63
CA ALA A 592 -14.72 -5.71 27.47
C ALA A 592 -15.76 -5.68 28.60
N THR A 593 -15.50 -4.95 29.71
CA THR A 593 -16.31 -5.11 30.91
C THR A 593 -17.69 -4.46 30.82
N GLN A 594 -18.69 -5.27 31.15
CA GLN A 594 -20.06 -4.82 31.37
C GLN A 594 -20.33 -4.55 32.87
N ALA A 595 -19.41 -4.93 33.76
CA ALA A 595 -19.56 -4.81 35.21
C ALA A 595 -19.27 -3.38 35.71
N GLY A 596 -19.99 -2.93 36.74
CA GLY A 596 -19.82 -1.60 37.35
C GLY A 596 -21.00 -0.66 37.10
N LYS A 597 -22.15 -0.91 37.76
CA LYS A 597 -23.33 -0.04 37.68
C LYS A 597 -23.39 1.04 38.78
N GLY A 598 -22.34 1.20 39.58
CA GLY A 598 -22.40 1.95 40.85
C GLY A 598 -21.56 3.23 40.95
N ASP A 599 -20.30 3.22 40.49
CA ASP A 599 -19.31 4.22 40.92
C ASP A 599 -18.45 4.83 39.79
N LEU A 600 -18.90 4.75 38.53
CA LEU A 600 -18.08 5.13 37.38
C LEU A 600 -18.44 6.51 36.84
N ASN A 601 -17.48 7.44 36.92
CA ASN A 601 -17.61 8.80 36.42
C ASN A 601 -17.73 8.76 34.90
N VAL A 602 -18.75 9.43 34.36
CA VAL A 602 -18.90 9.60 32.90
C VAL A 602 -17.71 10.38 32.37
N ASP A 603 -17.02 9.79 31.40
CA ASP A 603 -15.92 10.42 30.67
C ASP A 603 -16.09 10.11 29.17
N LEU A 604 -16.65 11.09 28.45
CA LEU A 604 -16.81 11.01 27.00
C LEU A 604 -15.48 11.23 26.26
N GLN A 605 -14.51 11.89 26.90
CA GLN A 605 -13.22 12.19 26.34
C GLN A 605 -12.31 10.95 26.39
N GLU A 606 -12.31 10.18 27.48
CA GLU A 606 -11.52 8.94 27.53
C GLU A 606 -11.93 7.96 26.42
N GLN A 607 -13.24 7.85 26.13
CA GLN A 607 -13.70 7.05 24.97
C GLN A 607 -13.08 7.56 23.66
N ALA A 608 -13.13 8.88 23.42
CA ALA A 608 -12.57 9.48 22.22
C ALA A 608 -11.04 9.34 22.14
N ASP A 609 -10.36 9.41 23.28
CA ASP A 609 -8.91 9.21 23.40
C ASP A 609 -8.51 7.77 23.06
N CYS A 610 -9.30 6.78 23.48
CA CYS A 610 -9.10 5.38 23.12
C CYS A 610 -9.29 5.14 21.61
N TYR A 611 -10.33 5.72 21.00
CA TYR A 611 -10.54 5.67 19.55
C TYR A 611 -9.39 6.34 18.79
N THR A 612 -8.97 7.52 19.25
CA THR A 612 -7.85 8.28 18.68
C THR A 612 -6.56 7.49 18.76
N ALA A 613 -6.27 6.86 19.90
CA ALA A 613 -5.07 6.08 20.10
C ALA A 613 -4.99 4.89 19.15
N LEU A 614 -6.06 4.09 19.02
CA LEU A 614 -6.12 2.97 18.09
C LEU A 614 -5.89 3.43 16.65
N LEU A 615 -6.69 4.40 16.18
CA LEU A 615 -6.64 4.85 14.79
C LEU A 615 -5.31 5.52 14.45
N SER A 616 -4.81 6.42 15.29
CA SER A 616 -3.51 7.08 15.03
C SER A 616 -2.31 6.13 15.06
N THR A 617 -2.40 5.01 15.78
CA THR A 617 -1.30 4.05 15.91
C THR A 617 -1.35 2.93 14.88
N LEU A 618 -2.54 2.42 14.55
CA LEU A 618 -2.68 1.21 13.73
C LEU A 618 -3.28 1.46 12.34
N TRP A 619 -4.27 2.36 12.25
CA TRP A 619 -5.01 2.58 11.02
C TRP A 619 -4.06 3.11 9.94
N ARG A 620 -3.93 2.37 8.84
CA ARG A 620 -3.01 2.64 7.72
C ARG A 620 -1.51 2.56 8.06
N GLN A 621 -1.16 2.22 9.31
CA GLN A 621 0.23 2.03 9.73
C GLN A 621 0.62 0.55 9.69
N GLU A 622 -0.32 -0.34 10.01
CA GLU A 622 -0.10 -1.77 10.07
C GLU A 622 -0.63 -2.46 8.80
N PRO A 623 0.25 -3.07 7.96
CA PRO A 623 -0.15 -3.63 6.67
C PRO A 623 -1.03 -4.88 6.80
N TRP A 624 -1.04 -5.52 7.97
CA TRP A 624 -1.89 -6.68 8.25
C TRP A 624 -3.33 -6.30 8.64
N LEU A 625 -3.57 -5.05 9.06
CA LEU A 625 -4.88 -4.59 9.52
C LEU A 625 -5.72 -4.06 8.36
N MET A 626 -6.74 -4.80 7.95
CA MET A 626 -7.63 -4.46 6.85
C MET A 626 -8.91 -3.75 7.25
N GLY A 627 -9.14 -3.54 8.55
CA GLY A 627 -10.43 -3.01 8.99
C GLY A 627 -10.65 -2.99 10.49
N VAL A 628 -11.55 -2.11 10.91
CA VAL A 628 -11.98 -1.95 12.31
C VAL A 628 -13.50 -1.85 12.33
N TYR A 629 -14.15 -2.65 13.17
CA TYR A 629 -15.58 -2.60 13.43
C TYR A 629 -15.83 -2.12 14.85
N TRP A 630 -16.29 -0.87 14.97
CA TRP A 630 -16.56 -0.25 16.27
C TRP A 630 -17.82 -0.83 16.90
N TRP A 631 -17.68 -1.38 18.10
CA TRP A 631 -18.80 -1.75 18.97
C TRP A 631 -19.24 -0.54 19.80
N ASN A 632 -20.48 -0.06 19.67
CA ASN A 632 -21.44 -0.40 18.61
C ASN A 632 -22.26 0.83 18.21
N TRP A 633 -22.87 0.77 17.03
CA TRP A 633 -23.85 1.72 16.54
C TRP A 633 -25.27 1.18 16.76
N GLU A 634 -26.20 2.05 17.10
CA GLU A 634 -27.60 1.73 17.38
C GLU A 634 -28.49 2.02 16.18
N VAL A 635 -29.61 1.28 16.09
CA VAL A 635 -30.65 1.54 15.09
C VAL A 635 -31.27 2.93 15.30
N ASP A 636 -31.50 3.34 16.55
CA ASP A 636 -31.95 4.69 16.87
C ASP A 636 -30.85 5.70 16.50
N PRO A 637 -31.12 6.69 15.64
CA PRO A 637 -30.13 7.70 15.27
C PRO A 637 -29.74 8.62 16.43
N ASN A 638 -30.55 8.71 17.49
CA ASN A 638 -30.33 9.57 18.65
C ASN A 638 -30.56 8.83 19.98
N PRO A 639 -29.75 7.79 20.30
CA PRO A 639 -29.98 6.97 21.48
C PRO A 639 -29.82 7.81 22.75
N THR A 640 -30.83 7.88 23.61
CA THR A 640 -30.82 8.80 24.78
C THR A 640 -30.33 8.17 26.09
N TRP A 641 -30.38 6.83 26.21
CA TRP A 641 -30.05 6.12 27.46
C TRP A 641 -28.68 5.42 27.42
N GLU A 642 -28.30 4.84 26.28
CA GLU A 642 -26.96 4.29 26.02
C GLU A 642 -25.89 5.38 25.84
N ALA A 643 -26.29 6.59 25.43
CA ALA A 643 -25.36 7.68 25.13
C ALA A 643 -24.69 8.32 26.35
N VAL A 644 -25.00 7.91 27.59
CA VAL A 644 -24.35 8.51 28.76
C VAL A 644 -23.00 7.84 29.06
N ASN A 645 -22.98 6.52 29.27
CA ASN A 645 -21.75 5.79 29.65
C ASN A 645 -21.58 4.41 28.98
N TRP A 646 -22.31 4.16 27.89
CA TRP A 646 -22.21 2.89 27.14
C TRP A 646 -21.24 2.99 25.96
N TYR A 647 -21.15 1.91 25.17
CA TYR A 647 -20.21 1.75 24.06
C TYR A 647 -20.47 2.67 22.88
N THR A 648 -21.74 2.99 22.58
CA THR A 648 -22.05 3.73 21.35
C THR A 648 -21.32 5.06 21.26
N PRO A 649 -20.66 5.39 20.14
CA PRO A 649 -20.04 6.68 19.92
C PRO A 649 -21.07 7.74 19.49
N GLN A 650 -22.32 7.37 19.18
CA GLN A 650 -23.34 8.29 18.68
C GLN A 650 -23.57 9.47 19.59
N GLY A 651 -23.45 10.68 19.04
CA GLY A 651 -23.61 11.93 19.78
C GLY A 651 -22.46 12.25 20.75
N LYS A 652 -21.38 11.44 20.77
CA LYS A 652 -20.20 11.63 21.63
C LYS A 652 -18.98 12.11 20.82
N PRO A 653 -17.93 12.64 21.47
CA PRO A 653 -16.71 13.07 20.79
C PRO A 653 -16.05 11.95 19.97
N ALA A 654 -16.17 10.68 20.38
CA ALA A 654 -15.66 9.53 19.63
C ALA A 654 -16.24 9.42 18.21
N GLN A 655 -17.49 9.85 17.96
CA GLN A 655 -18.06 9.89 16.61
C GLN A 655 -17.26 10.79 15.66
N ALA A 656 -16.80 11.95 16.16
CA ALA A 656 -16.01 12.88 15.35
C ALA A 656 -14.64 12.28 15.01
N VAL A 657 -14.06 11.49 15.92
CA VAL A 657 -12.80 10.76 15.67
C VAL A 657 -12.98 9.78 14.52
N ILE A 658 -14.07 9.01 14.49
CA ILE A 658 -14.37 8.10 13.36
C ILE A 658 -14.37 8.90 12.04
N GLY A 659 -15.17 9.98 11.97
CA GLY A 659 -15.28 10.80 10.76
C GLY A 659 -13.94 11.42 10.30
N GLN A 660 -13.06 11.78 11.24
CA GLN A 660 -11.75 12.35 10.92
C GLN A 660 -10.81 11.35 10.24
N TYR A 661 -10.76 10.10 10.71
CA TYR A 661 -9.85 9.09 10.19
C TYR A 661 -10.41 8.32 8.99
N TYR A 662 -11.74 8.31 8.83
CA TYR A 662 -12.44 7.67 7.72
C TYR A 662 -12.71 8.60 6.54
N ALA A 663 -12.57 9.92 6.70
CA ALA A 663 -12.37 10.83 5.57
C ALA A 663 -11.10 10.45 4.79
#